data_AF-A0A1L9W0D6-F1
#
_entry.id   AF-A0A1L9W0D6-F1
#
_cell.length_a   1.000
_cell.length_b   1.000
_cell.length_c   1.000
_cell.angle_alpha   90.00
_cell.angle_beta   90.00
_cell.angle_gamma   90.00
#
_symmetry.space_group_name_H-M   'P 1'
#
loop_
_entity.id
_entity.type
_entity.pdbx_description
1 polymer ?
#
loop_
_entity_poly.entity_id
_entity_poly.type
_entity_poly.pdbx_seq_one_letter_code
_entity_poly.pdbx_strand_id
1 'polypeptide(L)'
;MLISSDILSHSGFSCSMRRIAHGTQRKYSICFNSFLLAIRLATPDGSMDMVRLDGDDSYYITASIVSRPQPKKFSKGDLYLLYRGAVSHVDFAAFKQCFSAMNNVRLLWVTRWIQMECEDPRFGLSLGLVRTCRHEIAEDFVTLEIDQFDGTAIESVVKVLNKIKSQREKPWLYPDYEFTLRGGVIHTPRFQWSTIDDQLTKDADGSALKALDIGTYGIIGSLIWASASPSLVLAEGEVEVDVKYDTLVMLGLFSDMSECGIEGSGVVRRVGSGVQDLKVGDYVILASVGLLCTRKVLPANKCLRLPENVTLQDAATIFCVFTMAIHSLVNMGNLQKGQSVLIHAACGGVGLAAIQVCQMIGADIYATVGSKEKRQHLTEALGIPEDHIFDSRSPPFLQGVMAKTGNRGVDLVLNSLSGVLLRASWKCVATFGKMLELGKRDFLGHGQLDMSMFSGNRSFIGVDLLHLSIEDPQASYEVAQQCVRYFQEGKLKPIQPITAFGADKIAKAVRYMQTGQHMGKIVIQLPDDPLALPVSKIQEGATCLRSDVSYLLVGGLGGIGRAVARWMVEKGARHLVFLSRSGQASPESQSLVRDLESQDGCTVTVVAGSVANIEDVRRAVAACKKPIGGVMQMTMVLKLLMNMEYEEWTAALAPKVQGTWNLHNVLGDTQLDFFVLFSSLSGICGLSGQTNYAAANTFLDSFARYRQSRGLIASVLDIGFMGDVGYVFEKATGIREKAWSVAVSVLEEKDLLKGLKTAFLSQSSRGPSQLAIGLATTRPLSDPGVIPVWRREARFAPWENVLTASNGPNVNLKHQAFREFLITTENNPALLDDPSTEVKVTIEIGRMIASHMSYPENMEVEELAKISIDSLMAIEIRSWCRRHAGIEVLLTDISNAENVGCLRKIVIKILREKYDKAAPTGSQEASIALAAPPDEFELLRQDANLGKTIKPVSGPVPDWLSENEGRVFLTGATKFLGSSLLSFLMRLPQVKTIASLIRAPDAETGLARVKQTLAKYELTVDSESKLHVIPGDLTDPTFGLGQEKFDEFAQWASVVFQ
;
A
#
# COMPACT_ATOMS: atom_id res chain seq x y z
N MET A 1 -20.03 1.56 -63.18
CA MET A 1 -19.35 2.49 -64.11
C MET A 1 -19.61 3.89 -63.58
N LEU A 2 -18.68 4.79 -63.28
CA LEU A 2 -17.24 4.91 -63.49
C LEU A 2 -16.67 5.78 -62.35
N ILE A 3 -15.37 5.64 -62.12
CA ILE A 3 -14.52 6.15 -61.04
C ILE A 3 -13.96 7.55 -61.37
N SER A 4 -13.71 8.38 -60.35
CA SER A 4 -12.56 9.33 -60.16
C SER A 4 -12.90 10.29 -59.00
N SER A 5 -12.26 10.33 -57.82
CA SER A 5 -10.87 10.50 -57.35
C SER A 5 -10.36 11.96 -57.30
N ASP A 6 -9.76 12.30 -56.13
CA ASP A 6 -8.89 13.45 -55.76
C ASP A 6 -9.55 14.60 -54.96
N ILE A 7 -9.39 14.73 -53.62
CA ILE A 7 -8.25 15.01 -52.71
C ILE A 7 -7.97 16.52 -52.50
N LEU A 8 -8.16 16.94 -51.23
CA LEU A 8 -7.57 18.05 -50.45
C LEU A 8 -7.64 19.51 -50.96
N SER A 9 -8.38 20.37 -50.24
CA SER A 9 -7.80 21.30 -49.24
C SER A 9 -8.71 22.51 -48.94
N HIS A 10 -8.65 22.93 -47.67
CA HIS A 10 -8.94 24.27 -47.16
C HIS A 10 -10.37 24.82 -47.09
N SER A 11 -10.78 25.06 -45.83
CA SER A 11 -11.51 26.22 -45.32
C SER A 11 -12.79 26.67 -46.03
N GLY A 12 -13.91 26.59 -45.31
CA GLY A 12 -15.07 27.43 -45.61
C GLY A 12 -16.38 26.87 -45.10
N PHE A 13 -16.76 27.20 -43.87
CA PHE A 13 -18.16 27.19 -43.47
C PHE A 13 -18.92 28.20 -44.36
N SER A 14 -19.61 27.72 -45.39
CA SER A 14 -20.52 28.55 -46.19
C SER A 14 -21.87 28.66 -45.50
N CYS A 15 -22.23 29.86 -45.07
CA CYS A 15 -23.56 30.24 -44.61
C CYS A 15 -24.47 30.44 -45.85
N SER A 16 -25.55 29.65 -45.99
CA SER A 16 -26.59 29.94 -46.99
C SER A 16 -27.80 30.61 -46.31
N MET A 17 -27.96 31.91 -46.55
CA MET A 17 -29.23 32.61 -46.33
C MET A 17 -30.21 32.29 -47.47
N ARG A 18 -31.42 31.82 -47.15
CA ARG A 18 -32.60 31.94 -48.03
C ARG A 18 -33.66 32.81 -47.34
N ARG A 19 -33.98 33.94 -47.98
CA ARG A 19 -35.19 34.74 -47.73
C ARG A 19 -36.40 33.98 -48.30
N ILE A 20 -37.43 33.77 -47.50
CA ILE A 20 -38.80 33.60 -47.99
C ILE A 20 -39.72 34.46 -47.11
N ALA A 21 -40.46 35.35 -47.76
CA ALA A 21 -41.46 36.21 -47.15
C ALA A 21 -42.88 35.61 -47.34
N HIS A 22 -43.74 35.97 -46.39
CA HIS A 22 -45.21 35.83 -46.30
C HIS A 22 -45.84 34.51 -45.84
N GLY A 23 -46.69 34.66 -44.80
CA GLY A 23 -47.72 33.70 -44.38
C GLY A 23 -47.65 33.37 -42.89
N THR A 24 -48.64 33.84 -42.12
CA THR A 24 -48.83 33.66 -40.67
C THR A 24 -48.74 32.21 -40.19
N GLN A 25 -47.54 31.78 -39.81
CA GLN A 25 -47.26 30.73 -38.81
C GLN A 25 -45.86 31.01 -38.23
N ARG A 26 -45.75 31.26 -36.91
CA ARG A 26 -44.45 31.35 -36.23
C ARG A 26 -43.84 29.94 -36.16
N LYS A 27 -43.10 29.53 -37.20
CA LYS A 27 -42.17 28.40 -37.13
C LYS A 27 -40.87 28.88 -36.51
N TYR A 28 -40.55 28.43 -35.31
CA TYR A 28 -39.22 28.60 -34.73
C TYR A 28 -38.30 27.53 -35.31
N SER A 29 -37.34 27.94 -36.14
CA SER A 29 -36.21 27.09 -36.53
C SER A 29 -35.17 27.14 -35.41
N ILE A 30 -35.11 26.09 -34.59
CA ILE A 30 -34.11 25.94 -33.53
C ILE A 30 -32.91 25.21 -34.13
N CYS A 31 -31.77 25.88 -34.22
CA CYS A 31 -30.51 25.26 -34.61
C CYS A 31 -29.98 24.48 -33.39
N PHE A 32 -29.99 23.16 -33.48
CA PHE A 32 -29.53 22.25 -32.43
C PHE A 32 -28.01 22.11 -32.50
N ASN A 33 -27.31 22.68 -31.53
CA ASN A 33 -26.07 22.14 -30.98
C ASN A 33 -25.82 22.82 -29.63
N SER A 34 -25.65 21.98 -28.59
CA SER A 34 -25.30 22.29 -27.19
C SER A 34 -26.40 22.88 -26.29
N PHE A 35 -26.81 22.11 -25.27
CA PHE A 35 -27.65 22.58 -24.18
C PHE A 35 -26.81 22.79 -22.93
N LEU A 36 -26.80 24.04 -22.47
CA LEU A 36 -26.35 24.45 -21.16
C LEU A 36 -27.50 25.28 -20.58
N LEU A 37 -28.19 24.71 -19.60
CA LEU A 37 -29.36 25.33 -18.98
C LEU A 37 -29.04 25.52 -17.50
N ALA A 38 -28.69 26.74 -17.10
CA ALA A 38 -28.60 27.12 -15.70
C ALA A 38 -29.97 27.67 -15.26
N ILE A 39 -30.70 26.89 -14.46
CA ILE A 39 -31.98 27.33 -13.90
C ILE A 39 -31.72 27.99 -12.55
N ARG A 40 -31.88 29.32 -12.48
CA ARG A 40 -31.79 30.08 -11.22
C ARG A 40 -33.15 30.06 -10.52
N LEU A 41 -33.24 29.35 -9.39
CA LEU A 41 -34.41 29.41 -8.51
C LEU A 41 -34.19 30.56 -7.51
N ALA A 42 -34.94 31.66 -7.66
CA ALA A 42 -34.91 32.78 -6.71
C ALA A 42 -36.26 32.90 -6.00
N THR A 43 -36.26 33.30 -4.72
CA THR A 43 -37.46 33.72 -3.97
C THR A 43 -37.18 35.04 -3.23
N PRO A 44 -38.02 36.08 -3.36
CA PRO A 44 -38.00 37.24 -2.47
C PRO A 44 -38.88 37.10 -1.21
N ASP A 45 -39.84 36.17 -1.17
CA ASP A 45 -40.94 36.19 -0.18
C ASP A 45 -41.54 34.81 0.18
N GLY A 46 -40.89 33.70 -0.21
CA GLY A 46 -41.31 32.36 0.24
C GLY A 46 -42.55 31.79 -0.45
N SER A 47 -43.18 32.49 -1.39
CA SER A 47 -44.17 31.92 -2.31
C SER A 47 -43.50 31.42 -3.60
N MET A 48 -43.64 30.12 -3.87
CA MET A 48 -43.35 29.55 -5.19
C MET A 48 -44.55 29.82 -6.11
N ASP A 49 -44.48 30.83 -6.96
CA ASP A 49 -45.34 30.86 -8.14
C ASP A 49 -44.70 29.98 -9.24
N MET A 50 -45.03 28.69 -9.20
CA MET A 50 -45.25 28.00 -10.48
C MET A 50 -46.52 28.60 -11.06
N VAL A 51 -46.40 29.47 -12.07
CA VAL A 51 -47.56 30.01 -12.77
C VAL A 51 -48.25 28.84 -13.49
N ARG A 52 -49.35 28.36 -12.90
CA ARG A 52 -50.35 27.54 -13.57
C ARG A 52 -51.38 28.51 -14.15
N LEU A 53 -51.50 28.58 -15.47
CA LEU A 53 -52.60 29.27 -16.14
C LEU A 53 -53.29 28.29 -17.10
N ASP A 54 -54.51 27.94 -16.72
CA ASP A 54 -55.60 27.31 -17.46
C ASP A 54 -55.28 26.27 -18.55
N GLY A 55 -55.66 25.03 -18.25
CA GLY A 55 -56.44 24.22 -19.19
C GLY A 55 -55.74 23.18 -20.06
N ASP A 56 -54.44 23.28 -20.33
CA ASP A 56 -53.72 22.27 -21.15
C ASP A 56 -52.32 21.97 -20.59
N ASP A 57 -52.02 20.68 -20.38
CA ASP A 57 -50.77 20.13 -19.81
C ASP A 57 -49.52 20.50 -20.64
N SER A 58 -49.02 21.73 -20.47
CA SER A 58 -47.76 22.18 -21.08
C SER A 58 -46.91 23.00 -20.09
N TYR A 59 -45.68 22.56 -19.84
CA TYR A 59 -44.71 23.22 -18.97
C TYR A 59 -43.86 24.21 -19.78
N TYR A 60 -43.84 25.49 -19.40
CA TYR A 60 -42.84 26.43 -19.91
C TYR A 60 -41.67 26.54 -18.93
N ILE A 61 -40.47 26.14 -19.37
CA ILE A 61 -39.23 26.50 -18.68
C ILE A 61 -38.95 27.97 -19.01
N THR A 62 -39.20 28.88 -18.07
CA THR A 62 -38.66 30.24 -18.14
C THR A 62 -37.15 30.18 -17.98
N ALA A 63 -36.42 30.18 -19.10
CA ALA A 63 -35.00 30.54 -19.12
C ALA A 63 -34.91 32.03 -18.80
N SER A 64 -34.65 32.38 -17.54
CA SER A 64 -34.42 33.76 -17.12
C SER A 64 -33.06 34.24 -17.64
N ILE A 65 -33.04 34.79 -18.86
CA ILE A 65 -32.11 35.90 -19.13
C ILE A 65 -32.58 37.04 -18.23
N VAL A 66 -31.76 37.38 -17.24
CA VAL A 66 -31.85 38.50 -16.30
C VAL A 66 -32.86 39.57 -16.74
N SER A 67 -34.06 39.58 -16.16
CA SER A 67 -35.05 40.63 -16.35
C SER A 67 -35.31 41.37 -15.03
N ARG A 68 -34.47 42.38 -14.75
CA ARG A 68 -34.82 43.58 -13.97
C ARG A 68 -34.35 44.82 -14.74
N PRO A 69 -35.00 45.98 -14.56
CA PRO A 69 -34.99 47.08 -15.52
C PRO A 69 -33.73 47.93 -15.38
N GLN A 70 -32.62 47.45 -15.94
CA GLN A 70 -31.59 48.20 -16.67
C GLN A 70 -30.39 47.25 -16.92
N PRO A 71 -30.07 46.91 -18.18
CA PRO A 71 -29.18 45.81 -18.49
C PRO A 71 -27.70 46.24 -18.58
N LYS A 72 -26.82 45.56 -17.82
CA LYS A 72 -25.61 45.03 -18.45
C LYS A 72 -26.00 43.72 -19.14
N LYS A 73 -25.99 43.72 -20.48
CA LYS A 73 -26.26 42.55 -21.31
C LYS A 73 -25.14 41.51 -21.08
N PHE A 74 -25.48 40.36 -20.50
CA PHE A 74 -24.63 39.16 -20.57
C PHE A 74 -25.11 38.31 -21.74
N SER A 75 -24.17 37.83 -22.54
CA SER A 75 -24.44 37.17 -23.82
C SER A 75 -24.49 35.64 -23.65
N LYS A 76 -25.12 34.96 -24.60
CA LYS A 76 -25.22 33.48 -24.67
C LYS A 76 -23.84 32.78 -24.73
N GLY A 77 -22.75 33.53 -24.91
CA GLY A 77 -21.37 33.05 -24.94
C GLY A 77 -20.72 32.87 -23.56
N ASP A 78 -21.27 33.48 -22.51
CA ASP A 78 -20.57 33.68 -21.23
C ASP A 78 -20.56 32.44 -20.31
N LEU A 79 -21.16 31.32 -20.74
CA LEU A 79 -21.22 30.05 -20.00
C LEU A 79 -20.78 28.85 -20.88
N TYR A 80 -20.55 29.08 -22.18
CA TYR A 80 -19.93 28.15 -23.16
C TYR A 80 -18.41 27.99 -22.98
N LEU A 81 -17.83 28.54 -21.92
CA LEU A 81 -16.42 28.93 -21.82
C LEU A 81 -15.46 27.79 -21.45
N LEU A 82 -15.92 26.75 -20.73
CA LEU A 82 -15.11 25.58 -20.39
C LEU A 82 -14.87 24.63 -21.59
N TYR A 83 -15.61 24.84 -22.70
CA TYR A 83 -15.67 23.91 -23.84
C TYR A 83 -14.46 23.98 -24.78
N ARG A 84 -13.80 25.15 -24.91
CA ARG A 84 -12.74 25.36 -25.93
C ARG A 84 -11.31 25.17 -25.42
N GLY A 85 -11.10 24.74 -24.17
CA GLY A 85 -9.76 24.55 -23.60
C GLY A 85 -8.95 25.84 -23.37
N ALA A 86 -9.43 26.98 -23.91
CA ALA A 86 -8.93 28.32 -23.64
C ALA A 86 -10.12 29.19 -23.22
N VAL A 87 -10.24 29.48 -21.93
CA VAL A 87 -11.10 30.55 -21.42
C VAL A 87 -10.38 31.86 -21.76
N SER A 88 -11.00 32.90 -22.32
CA SER A 88 -10.25 34.17 -22.46
C SER A 88 -10.09 34.83 -21.07
N HIS A 89 -9.12 35.74 -20.92
CA HIS A 89 -8.95 36.48 -19.66
C HIS A 89 -10.22 37.26 -19.27
N VAL A 90 -10.99 37.76 -20.25
CA VAL A 90 -12.25 38.48 -20.05
C VAL A 90 -13.34 37.52 -19.55
N ASP A 91 -13.39 36.33 -20.14
CA ASP A 91 -14.37 35.29 -19.84
C ASP A 91 -14.16 34.67 -18.45
N PHE A 92 -12.89 34.53 -18.02
CA PHE A 92 -12.56 34.06 -16.67
C PHE A 92 -12.97 35.06 -15.58
N ALA A 93 -12.85 36.36 -15.85
CA ALA A 93 -13.32 37.40 -14.94
C ALA A 93 -14.85 37.40 -14.81
N ALA A 94 -15.58 37.23 -15.93
CA ALA A 94 -17.04 37.08 -15.92
C ALA A 94 -17.47 35.81 -15.16
N PHE A 95 -16.74 34.72 -15.35
CA PHE A 95 -16.93 33.48 -14.59
C PHE A 95 -16.77 33.71 -13.08
N LYS A 96 -15.67 34.32 -12.62
CA LYS A 96 -15.47 34.68 -11.19
C LYS A 96 -16.61 35.55 -10.65
N GLN A 97 -17.07 36.53 -11.42
CA GLN A 97 -18.19 37.40 -11.03
C GLN A 97 -19.50 36.63 -10.87
N CYS A 98 -19.80 35.69 -11.77
CA CYS A 98 -20.98 34.83 -11.65
C CYS A 98 -20.96 34.04 -10.34
N PHE A 99 -19.81 33.47 -9.97
CA PHE A 99 -19.64 32.73 -8.72
C PHE A 99 -19.77 33.58 -7.46
N SER A 100 -19.21 34.79 -7.48
CA SER A 100 -19.39 35.73 -6.36
C SER A 100 -20.85 36.17 -6.15
N ALA A 101 -21.69 36.09 -7.19
CA ALA A 101 -23.10 36.45 -7.14
C ALA A 101 -24.04 35.27 -6.78
N MET A 102 -23.50 34.07 -6.51
CA MET A 102 -24.26 32.82 -6.30
C MET A 102 -24.57 32.49 -4.84
N ASN A 103 -24.27 33.37 -3.88
CA ASN A 103 -24.64 33.15 -2.47
C ASN A 103 -26.16 32.95 -2.32
N ASN A 104 -26.57 31.87 -1.65
CA ASN A 104 -27.97 31.45 -1.41
C ASN A 104 -28.80 31.12 -2.67
N VAL A 105 -28.18 30.77 -3.79
CA VAL A 105 -28.87 30.36 -5.02
C VAL A 105 -28.76 28.85 -5.24
N ARG A 106 -29.85 28.20 -5.67
CA ARG A 106 -29.83 26.79 -6.12
C ARG A 106 -29.48 26.73 -7.60
N LEU A 107 -28.55 25.83 -7.95
CA LEU A 107 -28.12 25.68 -9.33
C LEU A 107 -28.18 24.23 -9.78
N LEU A 108 -28.87 23.99 -10.89
CA LEU A 108 -28.82 22.75 -11.65
C LEU A 108 -28.02 23.00 -12.93
N TRP A 109 -26.91 22.27 -13.08
CA TRP A 109 -26.03 22.32 -14.25
C TRP A 109 -26.28 21.11 -15.13
N VAL A 110 -26.90 21.36 -16.28
CA VAL A 110 -27.15 20.32 -17.28
C VAL A 110 -25.95 20.22 -18.23
N THR A 111 -25.39 19.03 -18.41
CA THR A 111 -24.21 18.76 -19.25
C THR A 111 -24.36 17.45 -20.04
N ARG A 112 -23.41 17.13 -20.92
CA ARG A 112 -23.40 15.86 -21.66
C ARG A 112 -22.94 14.70 -20.78
N TRP A 113 -23.04 13.47 -21.26
CA TRP A 113 -22.48 12.31 -20.55
C TRP A 113 -20.96 12.42 -20.38
N ILE A 114 -20.53 12.18 -19.14
CA ILE A 114 -19.14 12.23 -18.70
C ILE A 114 -18.83 11.00 -17.83
N GLN A 115 -19.76 10.62 -16.95
CA GLN A 115 -19.55 9.58 -15.94
C GLN A 115 -19.91 8.16 -16.42
N MET A 116 -20.95 8.00 -17.25
CA MET A 116 -21.35 6.68 -17.77
C MET A 116 -20.70 6.34 -19.11
N GLU A 117 -20.87 7.23 -20.07
CA GLU A 117 -20.20 7.21 -21.36
C GLU A 117 -19.56 8.59 -21.56
N CYS A 118 -18.52 8.67 -22.38
CA CYS A 118 -17.82 9.93 -22.59
C CYS A 118 -17.49 10.07 -24.08
N GLU A 119 -18.26 10.90 -24.78
CA GLU A 119 -17.99 11.28 -26.17
C GLU A 119 -16.91 12.36 -26.25
N ASP A 120 -16.89 13.27 -25.27
CA ASP A 120 -15.96 14.39 -25.22
C ASP A 120 -15.50 14.65 -23.78
N PRO A 121 -14.26 14.29 -23.42
CA PRO A 121 -13.78 14.40 -22.06
C PRO A 121 -13.59 15.83 -21.58
N ARG A 122 -13.65 16.84 -22.47
CA ARG A 122 -13.56 18.26 -22.07
C ARG A 122 -14.71 18.68 -21.14
N PHE A 123 -15.88 18.05 -21.27
CA PHE A 123 -16.99 18.28 -20.34
C PHE A 123 -16.68 17.78 -18.93
N GLY A 124 -15.72 16.86 -18.76
CA GLY A 124 -15.26 16.37 -17.46
C GLY A 124 -14.77 17.46 -16.51
N LEU A 125 -14.24 18.57 -17.04
CA LEU A 125 -13.78 19.72 -16.26
C LEU A 125 -14.86 20.26 -15.30
N SER A 126 -16.14 20.17 -15.68
CA SER A 126 -17.23 20.71 -14.86
C SER A 126 -17.43 19.94 -13.57
N LEU A 127 -17.18 18.62 -13.52
CA LEU A 127 -17.46 17.83 -12.33
C LEU A 127 -16.58 18.24 -11.15
N GLY A 128 -15.26 18.30 -11.35
CA GLY A 128 -14.33 18.71 -10.30
C GLY A 128 -14.55 20.15 -9.86
N LEU A 129 -14.89 21.02 -10.81
CA LEU A 129 -15.25 22.40 -10.54
C LEU A 129 -16.47 22.48 -9.62
N VAL A 130 -17.57 21.83 -10.00
CA VAL A 130 -18.83 21.86 -9.26
C VAL A 130 -18.67 21.26 -7.87
N ARG A 131 -17.95 20.14 -7.75
CA ARG A 131 -17.65 19.50 -6.45
C ARG A 131 -16.90 20.44 -5.51
N THR A 132 -15.86 21.12 -5.99
CA THR A 132 -15.13 22.09 -5.15
C THR A 132 -15.99 23.32 -4.82
N CYS A 133 -16.72 23.87 -5.80
CA CYS A 133 -17.59 25.02 -5.55
C CYS A 133 -18.72 24.72 -4.55
N ARG A 134 -19.18 23.45 -4.49
CA ARG A 134 -20.15 23.01 -3.48
C ARG A 134 -19.63 23.17 -2.05
N HIS A 135 -18.32 23.04 -1.85
CA HIS A 135 -17.69 23.20 -0.55
C HIS A 135 -17.35 24.66 -0.19
N GLU A 136 -17.32 25.56 -1.16
CA GLU A 136 -16.83 26.94 -0.98
C GLU A 136 -17.92 28.00 -1.09
N ILE A 137 -18.89 27.84 -1.99
CA ILE A 137 -19.75 28.93 -2.46
C ILE A 137 -21.24 28.57 -2.37
N ALA A 138 -21.64 27.40 -2.86
CA ALA A 138 -23.06 27.05 -2.98
C ALA A 138 -23.31 25.58 -2.63
N GLU A 139 -23.91 25.33 -1.46
CA GLU A 139 -24.20 23.98 -0.96
C GLU A 139 -25.13 23.16 -1.89
N ASP A 140 -26.03 23.82 -2.64
CA ASP A 140 -26.99 23.20 -3.56
C ASP A 140 -26.59 23.38 -5.04
N PHE A 141 -25.36 22.99 -5.37
CA PHE A 141 -24.89 22.91 -6.75
C PHE A 141 -24.98 21.47 -7.27
N VAL A 142 -25.96 21.24 -8.15
CA VAL A 142 -26.34 19.92 -8.69
C VAL A 142 -25.96 19.79 -10.16
N THR A 143 -25.59 18.59 -10.59
CA THR A 143 -25.34 18.27 -12.01
C THR A 143 -26.34 17.26 -12.54
N LEU A 144 -26.75 17.43 -13.80
CA LEU A 144 -27.54 16.46 -14.55
C LEU A 144 -26.92 16.24 -15.93
N GLU A 145 -26.43 15.03 -16.16
CA GLU A 145 -25.88 14.60 -17.44
C GLU A 145 -26.98 14.03 -18.35
N ILE A 146 -27.04 14.45 -19.61
CA ILE A 146 -28.00 14.00 -20.62
C ILE A 146 -27.29 13.75 -21.96
N ASP A 147 -27.84 12.88 -22.81
CA ASP A 147 -27.37 12.68 -24.18
C ASP A 147 -27.94 13.72 -25.15
N GLN A 148 -29.28 13.83 -25.15
CA GLN A 148 -30.07 14.68 -26.00
C GLN A 148 -31.04 15.49 -25.15
N PHE A 149 -31.29 16.73 -25.55
CA PHE A 149 -32.26 17.58 -24.86
C PHE A 149 -33.58 17.53 -25.62
N ASP A 150 -34.38 16.52 -25.31
CA ASP A 150 -35.70 16.25 -25.87
C ASP A 150 -36.79 16.36 -24.78
N GLY A 151 -38.02 15.96 -25.10
CA GLY A 151 -39.13 15.96 -24.14
C GLY A 151 -38.85 15.13 -22.89
N THR A 152 -38.19 13.98 -23.04
CA THR A 152 -37.80 13.09 -21.94
C THR A 152 -36.74 13.72 -21.04
N ALA A 153 -35.79 14.45 -21.62
CA ALA A 153 -34.81 15.22 -20.85
C ALA A 153 -35.46 16.34 -20.01
N ILE A 154 -36.46 17.03 -20.57
CA ILE A 154 -37.22 18.08 -19.86
C ILE A 154 -37.97 17.49 -18.66
N GLU A 155 -38.69 16.38 -18.84
CA GLU A 155 -39.36 15.68 -17.73
C GLU A 155 -38.36 15.27 -16.64
N SER A 156 -37.17 14.83 -17.05
CA SER A 156 -36.12 14.39 -16.13
C SER A 156 -35.53 15.56 -15.34
N VAL A 157 -35.34 16.72 -15.96
CA VAL A 157 -34.97 17.96 -15.27
C VAL A 157 -35.99 18.30 -14.19
N VAL A 158 -37.29 18.22 -14.48
CA VAL A 158 -38.35 18.47 -13.49
C VAL A 158 -38.30 17.47 -12.35
N LYS A 159 -38.13 16.17 -12.64
CA LYS A 159 -37.98 15.12 -11.63
C LYS A 159 -36.78 15.38 -10.70
N VAL A 160 -35.64 15.78 -11.26
CA VAL A 160 -34.44 16.12 -10.50
C VAL A 160 -34.68 17.35 -9.62
N LEU A 161 -35.28 18.42 -10.16
CA LEU A 161 -35.62 19.61 -9.37
C LEU A 161 -36.54 19.30 -8.18
N ASN A 162 -37.55 18.46 -8.39
CA ASN A 162 -38.43 18.00 -7.32
C ASN A 162 -37.67 17.17 -6.28
N LYS A 163 -36.77 16.28 -6.71
CA LYS A 163 -35.90 15.51 -5.80
C LYS A 163 -35.01 16.44 -4.97
N ILE A 164 -34.35 17.42 -5.57
CA ILE A 164 -33.53 18.42 -4.86
C ILE A 164 -34.35 19.12 -3.78
N LYS A 165 -35.59 19.53 -4.09
CA LYS A 165 -36.49 20.15 -3.11
C LYS A 165 -36.79 19.21 -1.94
N SER A 166 -37.19 17.97 -2.22
CA SER A 166 -37.56 16.99 -1.19
C SER A 166 -36.42 16.60 -0.25
N GLN A 167 -35.16 16.67 -0.71
CA GLN A 167 -34.00 16.27 0.07
C GLN A 167 -33.72 17.24 1.23
N ARG A 168 -34.02 18.54 1.07
CA ARG A 168 -33.92 19.53 2.16
C ARG A 168 -34.93 19.31 3.29
N GLU A 169 -36.10 18.78 2.95
CA GLU A 169 -37.15 18.48 3.93
C GLU A 169 -36.79 17.26 4.80
N LYS A 170 -35.74 16.51 4.43
CA LYS A 170 -35.28 15.28 5.11
C LYS A 170 -33.80 15.38 5.49
N PRO A 171 -33.42 16.23 6.46
CA PRO A 171 -32.02 16.49 6.83
C PRO A 171 -31.26 15.26 7.37
N TRP A 172 -31.95 14.18 7.73
CA TRP A 172 -31.33 12.92 8.14
C TRP A 172 -30.89 12.02 6.96
N LEU A 173 -31.17 12.37 5.70
CA LEU A 173 -30.75 11.60 4.52
C LEU A 173 -29.49 12.19 3.88
N TYR A 174 -28.65 11.34 3.29
CA TYR A 174 -27.53 11.77 2.45
C TYR A 174 -28.06 12.34 1.11
N PRO A 175 -27.73 13.58 0.72
CA PRO A 175 -28.20 14.18 -0.53
C PRO A 175 -27.46 13.65 -1.78
N ASP A 176 -28.22 13.49 -2.86
CA ASP A 176 -27.77 13.28 -4.23
C ASP A 176 -27.59 14.63 -4.95
N TYR A 177 -26.39 14.85 -5.48
CA TYR A 177 -26.02 16.06 -6.22
C TYR A 177 -25.60 15.80 -7.69
N GLU A 178 -25.51 14.54 -8.10
CA GLU A 178 -25.08 14.14 -9.44
C GLU A 178 -26.09 13.16 -10.01
N PHE A 179 -26.59 13.46 -11.20
CA PHE A 179 -27.62 12.69 -11.88
C PHE A 179 -27.21 12.46 -13.33
N THR A 180 -27.57 11.30 -13.89
CA THR A 180 -27.36 11.01 -15.32
C THR A 180 -28.62 10.39 -15.91
N LEU A 181 -29.14 10.93 -17.01
CA LEU A 181 -30.26 10.36 -17.75
C LEU A 181 -29.74 9.39 -18.81
N ARG A 182 -30.25 8.16 -18.84
CA ARG A 182 -29.99 7.19 -19.92
C ARG A 182 -31.23 6.36 -20.18
N GLY A 183 -31.67 6.30 -21.43
CA GLY A 183 -32.85 5.52 -21.84
C GLY A 183 -34.11 5.85 -21.04
N GLY A 184 -34.31 7.13 -20.68
CA GLY A 184 -35.45 7.59 -19.87
C GLY A 184 -35.34 7.31 -18.36
N VAL A 185 -34.24 6.72 -17.89
CA VAL A 185 -33.99 6.41 -16.47
C VAL A 185 -32.93 7.37 -15.90
N ILE A 186 -33.22 7.92 -14.72
CA ILE A 186 -32.26 8.77 -13.98
C ILE A 186 -31.41 7.88 -13.08
N HIS A 187 -30.10 7.88 -13.32
CA HIS A 187 -29.08 7.22 -12.54
C HIS A 187 -28.40 8.19 -11.57
N THR A 188 -27.89 7.65 -10.46
CA THR A 188 -27.10 8.39 -9.47
C THR A 188 -25.81 7.62 -9.16
N PRO A 189 -24.64 8.26 -9.13
CA PRO A 189 -23.37 7.56 -8.92
C PRO A 189 -23.20 7.13 -7.45
N ARG A 190 -22.56 5.98 -7.23
CA ARG A 190 -22.18 5.46 -5.92
C ARG A 190 -20.78 4.88 -5.99
N PHE A 191 -19.95 5.14 -4.99
CA PHE A 191 -18.67 4.45 -4.85
C PHE A 191 -18.90 3.04 -4.33
N GLN A 192 -18.23 2.08 -4.97
CA GLN A 192 -18.07 0.74 -4.43
C GLN A 192 -16.67 0.64 -3.83
N TRP A 193 -16.59 -0.03 -2.69
CA TRP A 193 -15.34 -0.27 -2.00
C TRP A 193 -14.95 -1.73 -2.10
N SER A 194 -13.65 -1.96 -2.20
CA SER A 194 -13.00 -3.25 -2.10
C SER A 194 -11.59 -3.01 -1.58
N THR A 195 -11.02 -3.95 -0.83
CA THR A 195 -9.59 -3.85 -0.53
C THR A 195 -8.78 -4.04 -1.82
N ILE A 196 -7.57 -3.46 -1.87
CA ILE A 196 -6.66 -3.68 -3.00
C ILE A 196 -6.35 -5.18 -3.13
N ASP A 197 -6.16 -5.86 -2.00
CA ASP A 197 -5.88 -7.30 -1.99
C ASP A 197 -7.08 -8.12 -2.53
N ASP A 198 -8.34 -7.75 -2.25
CA ASP A 198 -9.54 -8.40 -2.83
C ASP A 198 -9.64 -8.21 -4.35
N GLN A 199 -9.26 -7.03 -4.86
CA GLN A 199 -9.25 -6.76 -6.31
C GLN A 199 -8.15 -7.56 -7.00
N LEU A 200 -6.95 -7.54 -6.43
CA LEU A 200 -5.81 -8.30 -6.95
C LEU A 200 -6.08 -9.81 -6.91
N THR A 201 -6.78 -10.33 -5.90
CA THR A 201 -7.15 -11.76 -5.83
C THR A 201 -8.24 -12.14 -6.81
N LYS A 202 -9.28 -11.32 -7.00
CA LYS A 202 -10.36 -11.60 -7.97
C LYS A 202 -9.86 -11.69 -9.41
N ASP A 203 -8.95 -10.81 -9.82
CA ASP A 203 -8.34 -10.87 -11.16
C ASP A 203 -7.32 -12.01 -11.27
N ALA A 204 -6.73 -12.45 -10.15
CA ALA A 204 -5.72 -13.49 -10.10
C ALA A 204 -6.28 -14.92 -10.02
N ASP A 205 -7.56 -15.09 -9.65
CA ASP A 205 -8.23 -16.38 -9.47
C ASP A 205 -8.30 -17.19 -10.79
N GLY A 206 -8.18 -16.52 -11.94
CA GLY A 206 -8.08 -17.14 -13.26
C GLY A 206 -6.67 -17.58 -13.69
N SER A 207 -5.61 -17.31 -12.90
CA SER A 207 -4.24 -17.71 -13.26
C SER A 207 -3.96 -19.17 -12.91
N ALA A 208 -3.50 -19.93 -13.90
CA ALA A 208 -3.03 -21.31 -13.71
C ALA A 208 -1.66 -21.39 -12.99
N LEU A 209 -0.99 -20.27 -12.76
CA LEU A 209 0.34 -20.20 -12.18
C LEU A 209 0.25 -19.75 -10.73
N LYS A 210 0.63 -20.65 -9.82
CA LYS A 210 0.57 -20.41 -8.38
C LYS A 210 1.90 -20.78 -7.76
N ALA A 211 2.42 -19.93 -6.88
CA ALA A 211 3.63 -20.17 -6.11
C ALA A 211 3.32 -19.94 -4.63
N LEU A 212 3.99 -20.70 -3.76
CA LEU A 212 3.86 -20.53 -2.32
C LEU A 212 4.54 -19.21 -1.91
N ASP A 213 3.86 -18.46 -1.05
CA ASP A 213 4.34 -17.20 -0.50
C ASP A 213 4.08 -17.14 1.02
N ILE A 214 4.80 -16.27 1.73
CA ILE A 214 4.62 -16.03 3.16
C ILE A 214 3.84 -14.73 3.35
N GLY A 215 2.63 -14.84 3.91
CA GLY A 215 1.82 -13.67 4.23
C GLY A 215 2.45 -12.80 5.33
N THR A 216 3.13 -13.39 6.31
CA THR A 216 3.84 -12.69 7.39
C THR A 216 5.04 -13.50 7.87
N TYR A 217 6.25 -12.98 7.62
CA TYR A 217 7.49 -13.61 8.05
C TYR A 217 7.48 -13.93 9.56
N GLY A 218 7.92 -15.15 9.87
CA GLY A 218 7.92 -15.70 11.20
C GLY A 218 6.65 -16.45 11.59
N ILE A 219 5.52 -16.37 10.86
CA ILE A 219 4.29 -17.12 11.20
C ILE A 219 3.99 -18.20 10.15
N ILE A 220 4.06 -19.47 10.53
CA ILE A 220 3.82 -20.58 9.60
C ILE A 220 2.36 -20.65 9.13
N GLY A 221 1.42 -20.23 9.98
CA GLY A 221 0.00 -20.10 9.61
C GLY A 221 -0.28 -19.05 8.54
N SER A 222 0.71 -18.22 8.17
CA SER A 222 0.56 -17.21 7.13
C SER A 222 0.99 -17.69 5.73
N LEU A 223 1.42 -18.94 5.58
CA LEU A 223 1.72 -19.54 4.28
C LEU A 223 0.48 -19.54 3.39
N ILE A 224 0.60 -18.99 2.19
CA ILE A 224 -0.50 -18.84 1.24
C ILE A 224 -0.04 -19.18 -0.17
N TRP A 225 -0.96 -19.63 -1.01
CA TRP A 225 -0.72 -19.71 -2.45
C TRP A 225 -0.99 -18.35 -3.08
N ALA A 226 -0.01 -17.86 -3.82
CA ALA A 226 -0.08 -16.59 -4.51
C ALA A 226 -0.04 -16.82 -6.03
N SER A 227 -0.79 -16.01 -6.76
CA SER A 227 -0.75 -16.03 -8.22
C SER A 227 0.58 -15.49 -8.73
N ALA A 228 1.21 -16.23 -9.63
CA ALA A 228 2.45 -15.85 -10.31
C ALA A 228 2.16 -15.42 -11.76
N SER A 229 2.98 -14.52 -12.30
CA SER A 229 2.85 -14.11 -13.70
C SER A 229 3.56 -15.10 -14.64
N PRO A 230 2.99 -15.43 -15.81
CA PRO A 230 3.63 -16.29 -16.79
C PRO A 230 4.87 -15.64 -17.39
N SER A 231 5.93 -16.42 -17.58
CA SER A 231 6.99 -16.04 -18.50
C SER A 231 6.45 -16.11 -19.93
N LEU A 232 6.37 -14.94 -20.59
CA LEU A 232 5.82 -14.83 -21.95
C LEU A 232 6.76 -15.46 -23.00
N VAL A 233 8.06 -15.52 -22.73
CA VAL A 233 9.09 -16.00 -23.67
C VAL A 233 10.04 -16.94 -22.94
N LEU A 234 10.32 -18.11 -23.53
CA LEU A 234 11.35 -19.03 -23.04
C LEU A 234 12.70 -18.66 -23.66
N ALA A 235 13.77 -18.59 -22.88
CA ALA A 235 15.10 -18.45 -23.43
C ALA A 235 15.57 -19.73 -24.13
N GLU A 236 16.60 -19.63 -24.97
CA GLU A 236 17.10 -20.71 -25.82
C GLU A 236 17.46 -22.00 -25.04
N GLY A 237 18.06 -21.88 -23.85
CA GLY A 237 18.49 -23.00 -23.01
C GLY A 237 17.55 -23.38 -21.85
N GLU A 238 16.33 -22.84 -21.83
CA GLU A 238 15.37 -23.05 -20.75
C GLU A 238 14.33 -24.13 -21.08
N VAL A 239 13.72 -24.68 -20.02
CA VAL A 239 12.55 -25.54 -20.10
C VAL A 239 11.49 -25.05 -19.11
N GLU A 240 10.23 -25.20 -19.49
CA GLU A 240 9.08 -24.97 -18.60
C GLU A 240 8.52 -26.32 -18.17
N VAL A 241 8.36 -26.52 -16.86
CA VAL A 241 7.92 -27.80 -16.29
C VAL A 241 6.69 -27.58 -15.42
N ASP A 242 5.64 -28.39 -15.67
CA ASP A 242 4.49 -28.53 -14.78
C ASP A 242 4.91 -29.39 -13.58
N VAL A 243 5.06 -28.76 -12.41
CA VAL A 243 5.54 -29.42 -11.19
C VAL A 243 4.40 -30.27 -10.62
N LYS A 244 4.68 -31.53 -10.30
CA LYS A 244 3.69 -32.48 -9.75
C LYS A 244 3.93 -32.78 -8.29
N TYR A 245 5.19 -32.94 -7.91
CA TYR A 245 5.59 -33.18 -6.53
C TYR A 245 6.78 -32.29 -6.19
N ASP A 246 6.76 -31.70 -5.01
CA ASP A 246 7.88 -30.97 -4.43
C ASP A 246 8.21 -31.60 -3.08
N THR A 247 9.48 -31.67 -2.73
CA THR A 247 9.90 -32.10 -1.40
C THR A 247 10.04 -30.93 -0.46
N LEU A 248 9.32 -31.00 0.65
CA LEU A 248 9.33 -29.97 1.68
C LEU A 248 10.73 -29.88 2.30
N VAL A 249 11.51 -28.90 1.85
CA VAL A 249 12.79 -28.51 2.42
C VAL A 249 12.72 -27.04 2.81
N MET A 250 13.00 -26.77 4.09
CA MET A 250 13.07 -25.43 4.65
C MET A 250 14.48 -25.19 5.16
N LEU A 251 15.25 -24.33 4.47
CA LEU A 251 16.62 -23.99 4.86
C LEU A 251 16.63 -22.90 5.93
N GLY A 252 16.57 -23.28 7.21
CA GLY A 252 16.85 -22.36 8.31
C GLY A 252 15.75 -21.33 8.62
N LEU A 253 16.17 -20.14 9.07
CA LEU A 253 15.31 -19.06 9.56
C LEU A 253 14.89 -18.17 8.38
N PHE A 254 13.65 -18.30 7.92
CA PHE A 254 13.07 -17.64 6.73
C PHE A 254 13.44 -16.16 6.56
N SER A 255 14.33 -15.86 5.60
CA SER A 255 14.53 -14.50 5.05
C SER A 255 13.87 -14.32 3.68
N ASP A 256 13.72 -15.39 2.88
CA ASP A 256 13.14 -15.37 1.53
C ASP A 256 12.46 -16.71 1.19
N MET A 257 11.35 -16.65 0.44
CA MET A 257 10.65 -17.83 -0.10
C MET A 257 11.36 -18.49 -1.27
N SER A 258 12.32 -17.81 -1.90
CA SER A 258 13.20 -18.43 -2.89
C SER A 258 13.96 -19.63 -2.28
N GLU A 259 14.22 -19.63 -0.97
CA GLU A 259 14.92 -20.71 -0.25
C GLU A 259 14.04 -21.96 0.01
N CYS A 260 12.76 -21.92 -0.34
CA CYS A 260 11.80 -23.00 -0.11
C CYS A 260 11.57 -23.84 -1.37
N GLY A 261 11.58 -25.16 -1.23
CA GLY A 261 11.43 -26.11 -2.34
C GLY A 261 12.69 -26.16 -3.20
N ILE A 262 13.52 -27.19 -2.98
CA ILE A 262 14.84 -27.35 -3.62
C ILE A 262 14.85 -28.54 -4.60
N GLU A 263 13.89 -29.45 -4.41
CA GLU A 263 13.84 -30.74 -5.07
C GLU A 263 12.39 -31.07 -5.41
N GLY A 264 12.14 -31.58 -6.60
CA GLY A 264 10.81 -32.00 -7.01
C GLY A 264 10.81 -32.87 -8.25
N SER A 265 9.62 -33.13 -8.79
CA SER A 265 9.42 -33.85 -10.04
C SER A 265 8.22 -33.29 -10.81
N GLY A 266 8.26 -33.42 -12.13
CA GLY A 266 7.24 -32.86 -12.99
C GLY A 266 7.29 -33.35 -14.43
N VAL A 267 6.54 -32.68 -15.29
CA VAL A 267 6.41 -32.98 -16.73
C VAL A 267 6.81 -31.77 -17.56
N VAL A 268 7.72 -31.97 -18.52
CA VAL A 268 8.16 -30.90 -19.42
C VAL A 268 6.99 -30.43 -20.28
N ARG A 269 6.72 -29.12 -20.26
CA ARG A 269 5.62 -28.48 -20.99
C ARG A 269 6.10 -27.72 -22.22
N ARG A 270 7.17 -26.94 -22.10
CA ARG A 270 7.79 -26.18 -23.19
C ARG A 270 9.31 -26.32 -23.13
N VAL A 271 9.93 -26.21 -24.29
CA VAL A 271 11.38 -26.36 -24.47
C VAL A 271 11.89 -25.21 -25.32
N GLY A 272 12.97 -24.56 -24.89
CA GLY A 272 13.67 -23.51 -25.64
C GLY A 272 14.40 -24.07 -26.88
N SER A 273 14.69 -23.21 -27.85
CA SER A 273 15.22 -23.63 -29.17
C SER A 273 16.61 -24.31 -29.14
N GLY A 274 17.39 -24.16 -28.07
CA GLY A 274 18.74 -24.73 -27.92
C GLY A 274 18.80 -25.97 -27.04
N VAL A 275 17.66 -26.46 -26.52
CA VAL A 275 17.61 -27.67 -25.70
C VAL A 275 17.41 -28.90 -26.58
N GLN A 276 18.36 -29.83 -26.53
CA GLN A 276 18.33 -31.06 -27.36
C GLN A 276 17.98 -32.33 -26.55
N ASP A 277 18.32 -32.34 -25.26
CA ASP A 277 18.28 -33.55 -24.44
C ASP A 277 16.92 -33.82 -23.77
N LEU A 278 15.98 -32.87 -23.84
CA LEU A 278 14.64 -32.94 -23.23
C LEU A 278 13.55 -32.61 -24.24
N LYS A 279 12.39 -33.27 -24.12
CA LYS A 279 11.23 -33.07 -24.99
C LYS A 279 9.96 -32.80 -24.18
N VAL A 280 9.00 -32.12 -24.80
CA VAL A 280 7.66 -31.92 -24.22
C VAL A 280 7.03 -33.29 -23.92
N GLY A 281 6.54 -33.45 -22.69
CA GLY A 281 5.99 -34.71 -22.17
C GLY A 281 6.97 -35.56 -21.36
N ASP A 282 8.26 -35.24 -21.35
CA ASP A 282 9.24 -35.98 -20.55
C ASP A 282 8.96 -35.82 -19.04
N TYR A 283 9.03 -36.93 -18.31
CA TYR A 283 9.04 -36.92 -16.84
C TYR A 283 10.45 -36.58 -16.35
N VAL A 284 10.56 -35.59 -15.46
CA VAL A 284 11.84 -35.07 -14.99
C VAL A 284 11.89 -34.90 -13.48
N ILE A 285 13.08 -35.11 -12.91
CA ILE A 285 13.47 -34.65 -11.57
C ILE A 285 13.96 -33.21 -11.70
N LEU A 286 13.54 -32.37 -10.77
CA LEU A 286 13.86 -30.94 -10.70
C LEU A 286 14.76 -30.67 -9.50
N ALA A 287 15.84 -29.91 -9.73
CA ALA A 287 16.75 -29.48 -8.68
C ALA A 287 17.05 -27.99 -8.83
N SER A 288 16.28 -27.15 -8.13
CA SER A 288 16.40 -25.70 -8.17
C SER A 288 15.73 -25.11 -6.94
N VAL A 289 16.07 -23.88 -6.61
CA VAL A 289 15.40 -23.09 -5.57
C VAL A 289 14.03 -22.57 -6.05
N GLY A 290 13.07 -22.45 -5.13
CA GLY A 290 11.72 -21.94 -5.37
C GLY A 290 10.85 -22.87 -6.20
N LEU A 291 10.85 -24.18 -5.91
CA LEU A 291 10.06 -25.20 -6.63
C LEU A 291 8.63 -25.38 -6.13
N LEU A 292 8.26 -24.80 -4.97
CA LEU A 292 6.89 -24.84 -4.42
C LEU A 292 5.95 -23.94 -5.22
N CYS A 293 5.71 -24.33 -6.48
CA CYS A 293 4.93 -23.62 -7.48
C CYS A 293 4.33 -24.63 -8.48
N THR A 294 3.19 -24.32 -9.07
CA THR A 294 2.52 -25.21 -10.04
C THR A 294 3.29 -25.34 -11.34
N ARG A 295 4.17 -24.38 -11.65
CA ARG A 295 5.01 -24.39 -12.85
C ARG A 295 6.29 -23.59 -12.62
N LYS A 296 7.39 -24.11 -13.17
CA LYS A 296 8.70 -23.47 -13.11
C LYS A 296 9.34 -23.38 -14.49
N VAL A 297 9.97 -22.24 -14.77
CA VAL A 297 10.95 -22.11 -15.86
C VAL A 297 12.35 -22.20 -15.24
N LEU A 298 13.20 -23.05 -15.79
CA LEU A 298 14.55 -23.28 -15.31
C LEU A 298 15.48 -23.74 -16.45
N PRO A 299 16.81 -23.57 -16.31
CA PRO A 299 17.77 -24.10 -17.28
C PRO A 299 17.64 -25.61 -17.45
N ALA A 300 17.81 -26.12 -18.68
CA ALA A 300 17.65 -27.54 -18.99
C ALA A 300 18.59 -28.46 -18.18
N ASN A 301 19.79 -27.99 -17.81
CA ASN A 301 20.76 -28.73 -17.00
C ASN A 301 20.36 -28.90 -15.52
N LYS A 302 19.28 -28.25 -15.07
CA LYS A 302 18.67 -28.44 -13.75
C LYS A 302 17.51 -29.45 -13.76
N CYS A 303 17.27 -30.08 -14.91
CA CYS A 303 16.29 -31.14 -15.10
C CYS A 303 17.00 -32.45 -15.45
N LEU A 304 16.63 -33.54 -14.77
CA LEU A 304 17.13 -34.89 -15.09
C LEU A 304 15.97 -35.78 -15.53
N ARG A 305 16.08 -36.42 -16.70
CA ARG A 305 15.04 -37.34 -17.19
C ARG A 305 14.87 -38.51 -16.22
N LEU A 306 13.61 -38.85 -15.94
CA LEU A 306 13.25 -39.91 -15.02
C LEU A 306 13.55 -41.30 -15.60
N PRO A 307 14.13 -42.24 -14.82
CA PRO A 307 14.27 -43.64 -15.24
C PRO A 307 12.90 -44.34 -15.39
N GLU A 308 12.77 -45.29 -16.33
CA GLU A 308 11.49 -45.91 -16.72
C GLU A 308 10.71 -46.63 -15.59
N ASN A 309 11.36 -46.90 -14.43
CA ASN A 309 10.78 -47.65 -13.31
C ASN A 309 10.56 -46.83 -12.03
N VAL A 310 10.67 -45.50 -12.09
CA VAL A 310 10.53 -44.63 -10.92
C VAL A 310 9.25 -43.80 -11.06
N THR A 311 8.38 -43.80 -10.05
CA THR A 311 7.20 -42.94 -10.06
C THR A 311 7.59 -41.47 -9.84
N LEU A 312 6.78 -40.52 -10.29
CA LEU A 312 7.03 -39.09 -10.02
C LEU A 312 7.11 -38.78 -8.51
N GLN A 313 6.30 -39.46 -7.69
CA GLN A 313 6.36 -39.27 -6.24
C GLN A 313 7.69 -39.75 -5.65
N ASP A 314 8.16 -40.92 -6.07
CA ASP A 314 9.46 -41.45 -5.66
C ASP A 314 10.61 -40.54 -6.16
N ALA A 315 10.50 -40.06 -7.39
CA ALA A 315 11.46 -39.19 -8.05
C ALA A 315 11.79 -37.94 -7.25
N ALA A 316 10.77 -37.33 -6.63
CA ALA A 316 10.92 -36.12 -5.82
C ALA A 316 11.78 -36.34 -4.55
N THR A 317 12.07 -37.60 -4.19
CA THR A 317 12.83 -37.95 -2.97
C THR A 317 14.28 -38.36 -3.21
N ILE A 318 14.75 -38.33 -4.47
CA ILE A 318 16.01 -38.94 -4.88
C ILE A 318 17.17 -37.95 -4.83
N PHE A 319 17.10 -36.90 -5.63
CA PHE A 319 18.24 -36.06 -5.97
C PHE A 319 19.01 -35.54 -4.74
N CYS A 320 18.41 -34.68 -3.92
CA CYS A 320 19.16 -33.92 -2.91
C CYS A 320 19.77 -34.81 -1.82
N VAL A 321 19.05 -35.84 -1.38
CA VAL A 321 19.52 -36.69 -0.28
C VAL A 321 20.59 -37.66 -0.72
N PHE A 322 20.47 -38.24 -1.92
CA PHE A 322 21.46 -39.18 -2.43
C PHE A 322 22.71 -38.45 -2.89
N THR A 323 22.60 -37.29 -3.56
CA THR A 323 23.79 -36.50 -3.88
C THR A 323 24.51 -36.07 -2.61
N MET A 324 23.78 -35.70 -1.54
CA MET A 324 24.38 -35.34 -0.25
C MET A 324 25.11 -36.52 0.38
N ALA A 325 24.46 -37.68 0.45
CA ALA A 325 25.05 -38.90 1.02
C ALA A 325 26.27 -39.37 0.22
N ILE A 326 26.19 -39.40 -1.11
CA ILE A 326 27.28 -39.81 -2.01
C ILE A 326 28.46 -38.84 -1.88
N HIS A 327 28.22 -37.53 -2.00
CA HIS A 327 29.30 -36.55 -1.91
C HIS A 327 29.97 -36.59 -0.52
N SER A 328 29.18 -36.69 0.55
CA SER A 328 29.70 -36.75 1.91
C SER A 328 30.51 -38.02 2.18
N LEU A 329 29.94 -39.20 1.94
CA LEU A 329 30.55 -40.48 2.33
C LEU A 329 31.58 -40.98 1.32
N VAL A 330 31.29 -40.86 0.03
CA VAL A 330 32.15 -41.40 -1.04
C VAL A 330 33.22 -40.39 -1.41
N ASN A 331 32.84 -39.17 -1.79
CA ASN A 331 33.79 -38.22 -2.39
C ASN A 331 34.66 -37.55 -1.32
N MET A 332 34.06 -37.04 -0.24
CA MET A 332 34.80 -36.39 0.86
C MET A 332 35.28 -37.39 1.92
N GLY A 333 34.40 -38.32 2.29
CA GLY A 333 34.67 -39.36 3.27
C GLY A 333 35.70 -40.39 2.78
N ASN A 334 35.68 -40.72 1.48
CA ASN A 334 36.42 -41.84 0.89
C ASN A 334 36.14 -43.17 1.62
N LEU A 335 34.87 -43.43 1.93
CA LEU A 335 34.43 -44.62 2.64
C LEU A 335 34.83 -45.90 1.91
N GLN A 336 35.50 -46.80 2.63
CA GLN A 336 35.93 -48.10 2.15
C GLN A 336 35.11 -49.23 2.79
N LYS A 337 35.06 -50.37 2.10
CA LYS A 337 34.43 -51.60 2.61
C LYS A 337 35.03 -51.98 3.97
N GLY A 338 34.17 -52.29 4.94
CA GLY A 338 34.55 -52.69 6.30
C GLY A 338 34.87 -51.54 7.28
N GLN A 339 34.90 -50.28 6.82
CA GLN A 339 35.03 -49.14 7.73
C GLN A 339 33.72 -48.88 8.48
N SER A 340 33.82 -48.33 9.69
CA SER A 340 32.65 -48.01 10.52
C SER A 340 32.18 -46.57 10.35
N VAL A 341 30.85 -46.38 10.33
CA VAL A 341 30.20 -45.08 10.11
C VAL A 341 29.13 -44.85 11.17
N LEU A 342 29.18 -43.70 11.85
CA LEU A 342 28.08 -43.22 12.70
C LEU A 342 27.20 -42.24 11.92
N ILE A 343 25.92 -42.58 11.77
CA ILE A 343 24.93 -41.78 11.05
C ILE A 343 23.95 -41.16 12.05
N HIS A 344 23.94 -39.83 12.14
CA HIS A 344 22.97 -39.11 12.96
C HIS A 344 21.64 -38.89 12.24
N ALA A 345 20.55 -38.79 13.01
CA ALA A 345 19.18 -38.65 12.50
C ALA A 345 18.85 -39.69 11.41
N ALA A 346 19.18 -40.96 11.67
CA ALA A 346 19.25 -42.01 10.67
C ALA A 346 17.95 -42.30 9.92
N CYS A 347 16.78 -42.05 10.52
CA CYS A 347 15.48 -42.18 9.85
C CYS A 347 15.01 -40.93 9.10
N GLY A 348 15.82 -39.88 9.00
CA GLY A 348 15.56 -38.73 8.12
C GLY A 348 15.97 -39.02 6.68
N GLY A 349 15.62 -38.13 5.74
CA GLY A 349 15.90 -38.34 4.31
C GLY A 349 17.39 -38.60 3.99
N VAL A 350 18.31 -37.77 4.50
CA VAL A 350 19.76 -37.97 4.29
C VAL A 350 20.28 -39.20 5.04
N GLY A 351 19.76 -39.48 6.24
CA GLY A 351 20.18 -40.63 7.04
C GLY A 351 19.85 -41.96 6.35
N LEU A 352 18.65 -42.09 5.79
CA LEU A 352 18.23 -43.27 5.04
C LEU A 352 19.02 -43.43 3.73
N ALA A 353 19.30 -42.33 3.03
CA ALA A 353 20.16 -42.35 1.85
C ALA A 353 21.59 -42.80 2.21
N ALA A 354 22.14 -42.29 3.32
CA ALA A 354 23.46 -42.64 3.84
C ALA A 354 23.55 -44.13 4.21
N ILE A 355 22.52 -44.69 4.85
CA ILE A 355 22.46 -46.13 5.15
C ILE A 355 22.55 -46.96 3.86
N GLN A 356 21.77 -46.62 2.83
CA GLN A 356 21.83 -47.35 1.56
C GLN A 356 23.21 -47.25 0.90
N VAL A 357 23.85 -46.07 0.92
CA VAL A 357 25.22 -45.89 0.41
C VAL A 357 26.24 -46.71 1.21
N CYS A 358 26.14 -46.73 2.53
CA CYS A 358 26.99 -47.55 3.40
C CYS A 358 26.80 -49.06 3.14
N GLN A 359 25.56 -49.51 2.97
CA GLN A 359 25.25 -50.92 2.64
C GLN A 359 25.78 -51.32 1.27
N MET A 360 25.65 -50.43 0.27
CA MET A 360 26.21 -50.62 -1.07
C MET A 360 27.73 -50.84 -1.03
N ILE A 361 28.44 -50.11 -0.16
CA ILE A 361 29.90 -50.22 0.00
C ILE A 361 30.30 -51.40 0.91
N GLY A 362 29.42 -51.81 1.82
CA GLY A 362 29.69 -52.81 2.84
C GLY A 362 30.42 -52.25 4.05
N ALA A 363 30.01 -51.06 4.52
CA ALA A 363 30.48 -50.43 5.75
C ALA A 363 29.72 -50.94 6.98
N ASP A 364 30.35 -50.85 8.16
CA ASP A 364 29.71 -51.16 9.44
C ASP A 364 28.97 -49.94 9.99
N ILE A 365 27.67 -50.08 10.25
CA ILE A 365 26.78 -48.93 10.48
C ILE A 365 26.40 -48.82 11.95
N TYR A 366 26.65 -47.65 12.52
CA TYR A 366 26.10 -47.19 13.79
C TYR A 366 25.13 -46.04 13.53
N ALA A 367 24.03 -45.97 14.27
CA ALA A 367 22.97 -45.02 13.99
C ALA A 367 22.42 -44.38 15.27
N THR A 368 21.88 -43.17 15.14
CA THR A 368 21.10 -42.54 16.22
C THR A 368 19.70 -42.18 15.76
N VAL A 369 18.71 -42.39 16.64
CA VAL A 369 17.29 -42.10 16.39
C VAL A 369 16.62 -41.51 17.64
N GLY A 370 15.54 -40.75 17.45
CA GLY A 370 14.85 -40.04 18.54
C GLY A 370 13.60 -40.72 19.09
N SER A 371 13.25 -41.94 18.65
CA SER A 371 12.03 -42.64 19.06
C SER A 371 12.14 -44.15 18.88
N LYS A 372 11.35 -44.92 19.64
CA LYS A 372 11.29 -46.39 19.54
C LYS A 372 10.82 -46.89 18.17
N GLU A 373 9.84 -46.23 17.56
CA GLU A 373 9.33 -46.58 16.23
C GLU A 373 10.42 -46.48 15.15
N LYS A 374 11.17 -45.36 15.15
CA LYS A 374 12.37 -45.19 14.31
C LYS A 374 13.43 -46.27 14.53
N ARG A 375 13.66 -46.68 15.79
CA ARG A 375 14.59 -47.78 16.11
C ARG A 375 14.11 -49.09 15.49
N GLN A 376 12.83 -49.44 15.66
CA GLN A 376 12.24 -50.64 15.09
C GLN A 376 12.37 -50.67 13.56
N HIS A 377 12.12 -49.53 12.91
CA HIS A 377 12.28 -49.40 11.45
C HIS A 377 13.71 -49.71 10.98
N LEU A 378 14.75 -49.18 11.66
CA LEU A 378 16.14 -49.47 11.30
C LEU A 378 16.49 -50.96 11.46
N THR A 379 15.99 -51.60 12.51
CA THR A 379 16.26 -53.02 12.77
C THR A 379 15.53 -53.92 11.77
N GLU A 380 14.22 -53.74 11.60
CA GLU A 380 13.38 -54.64 10.82
C GLU A 380 13.48 -54.42 9.32
N ALA A 381 13.49 -53.15 8.87
CA ALA A 381 13.46 -52.83 7.44
C ALA A 381 14.85 -52.69 6.82
N LEU A 382 15.85 -52.24 7.59
CA LEU A 382 17.20 -51.97 7.09
C LEU A 382 18.28 -52.91 7.65
N GLY A 383 17.92 -53.81 8.58
CA GLY A 383 18.82 -54.83 9.09
C GLY A 383 19.99 -54.30 9.92
N ILE A 384 19.84 -53.11 10.54
CA ILE A 384 20.87 -52.58 11.44
C ILE A 384 20.74 -53.28 12.80
N PRO A 385 21.83 -53.83 13.37
CA PRO A 385 21.79 -54.49 14.68
C PRO A 385 21.24 -53.55 15.78
N GLU A 386 20.39 -54.07 16.65
CA GLU A 386 19.75 -53.25 17.69
C GLU A 386 20.76 -52.58 18.63
N ASP A 387 21.88 -53.25 18.87
CA ASP A 387 22.98 -52.79 19.70
C ASP A 387 23.93 -51.80 19.00
N HIS A 388 23.68 -51.50 17.72
CA HIS A 388 24.31 -50.43 16.93
C HIS A 388 23.45 -49.15 16.89
N ILE A 389 22.26 -49.15 17.50
CA ILE A 389 21.32 -48.02 17.48
C ILE A 389 21.28 -47.32 18.85
N PHE A 390 21.49 -46.00 18.85
CA PHE A 390 21.52 -45.18 20.05
C PHE A 390 20.50 -44.02 20.02
N ASP A 391 20.32 -43.33 21.14
CA ASP A 391 19.45 -42.15 21.24
C ASP A 391 20.09 -40.92 20.58
N SER A 392 19.32 -40.17 19.79
CA SER A 392 19.81 -38.96 19.09
C SER A 392 19.57 -37.65 19.85
N ARG A 393 18.86 -37.68 20.99
CA ARG A 393 18.43 -36.48 21.72
C ARG A 393 19.31 -36.21 22.94
N SER A 394 20.16 -37.16 23.33
CA SER A 394 21.00 -37.08 24.51
C SER A 394 22.44 -37.55 24.22
N PRO A 395 23.45 -37.02 24.95
CA PRO A 395 24.87 -37.41 24.77
C PRO A 395 25.27 -38.89 24.99
N PRO A 396 24.54 -39.76 25.74
CA PRO A 396 24.97 -41.13 26.03
C PRO A 396 25.30 -42.03 24.82
N PHE A 397 24.89 -41.67 23.59
CA PHE A 397 25.34 -42.41 22.40
C PHE A 397 26.87 -42.50 22.29
N LEU A 398 27.61 -41.50 22.79
CA LEU A 398 29.08 -41.52 22.80
C LEU A 398 29.59 -42.75 23.55
N GLN A 399 29.07 -43.02 24.75
CA GLN A 399 29.50 -44.17 25.54
C GLN A 399 29.14 -45.49 24.85
N GLY A 400 27.95 -45.55 24.24
CA GLY A 400 27.49 -46.72 23.50
C GLY A 400 28.37 -47.03 22.27
N VAL A 401 28.66 -46.02 21.45
CA VAL A 401 29.52 -46.14 20.26
C VAL A 401 30.94 -46.55 20.68
N MET A 402 31.50 -45.92 21.71
CA MET A 402 32.84 -46.26 22.18
C MET A 402 32.90 -47.69 22.73
N ALA A 403 31.90 -48.13 23.50
CA ALA A 403 31.83 -49.51 24.00
C ALA A 403 31.77 -50.54 22.86
N LYS A 404 30.98 -50.27 21.80
CA LYS A 404 30.83 -51.17 20.65
C LYS A 404 32.02 -51.20 19.71
N THR A 405 32.80 -50.12 19.69
CA THR A 405 34.00 -50.00 18.86
C THR A 405 35.29 -50.32 19.62
N GLY A 406 35.22 -50.89 20.84
CA GLY A 406 36.39 -51.22 21.64
C GLY A 406 37.20 -49.99 22.05
N ASN A 407 36.52 -48.88 22.34
CA ASN A 407 37.05 -47.54 22.61
C ASN A 407 37.87 -46.93 21.46
N ARG A 408 37.74 -47.46 20.24
CA ARG A 408 38.40 -46.90 19.05
C ARG A 408 37.66 -45.67 18.51
N GLY A 409 36.32 -45.69 18.56
CA GLY A 409 35.48 -44.80 17.76
C GLY A 409 35.20 -45.35 16.36
N VAL A 410 34.57 -44.53 15.52
CA VAL A 410 34.20 -44.85 14.14
C VAL A 410 35.07 -44.12 13.10
N ASP A 411 35.24 -44.70 11.91
CA ASP A 411 36.07 -44.11 10.86
C ASP A 411 35.44 -42.83 10.28
N LEU A 412 34.12 -42.83 10.07
CA LEU A 412 33.38 -41.65 9.61
C LEU A 412 32.21 -41.34 10.55
N VAL A 413 31.95 -40.05 10.78
CA VAL A 413 30.72 -39.58 11.43
C VAL A 413 30.00 -38.65 10.47
N LEU A 414 28.78 -39.01 10.06
CA LEU A 414 27.89 -38.13 9.30
C LEU A 414 26.99 -37.38 10.29
N ASN A 415 27.34 -36.13 10.59
CA ASN A 415 26.70 -35.35 11.64
C ASN A 415 25.72 -34.31 11.09
N SER A 416 24.60 -34.19 11.80
CA SER A 416 23.61 -33.13 11.62
C SER A 416 23.12 -32.56 12.96
N LEU A 417 23.71 -33.00 14.08
CA LEU A 417 23.37 -32.54 15.43
C LEU A 417 24.21 -31.32 15.78
N SER A 418 23.70 -30.45 16.66
CA SER A 418 24.35 -29.19 17.04
C SER A 418 24.81 -29.13 18.50
N GLY A 419 25.70 -28.20 18.82
CA GLY A 419 26.10 -27.87 20.19
C GLY A 419 26.76 -29.03 20.95
N VAL A 420 26.24 -29.38 22.13
CA VAL A 420 26.81 -30.44 22.97
C VAL A 420 26.83 -31.80 22.25
N LEU A 421 25.82 -32.08 21.43
CA LEU A 421 25.73 -33.32 20.68
C LEU A 421 26.77 -33.37 19.54
N LEU A 422 27.07 -32.24 18.89
CA LEU A 422 28.17 -32.15 17.92
C LEU A 422 29.51 -32.49 18.58
N ARG A 423 29.78 -31.94 19.77
CA ARG A 423 31.01 -32.22 20.51
C ARG A 423 31.12 -33.68 20.95
N ALA A 424 30.00 -34.30 21.34
CA ALA A 424 29.96 -35.73 21.64
C ALA A 424 30.23 -36.59 20.39
N SER A 425 29.68 -36.18 19.24
CA SER A 425 29.90 -36.82 17.94
C SER A 425 31.36 -36.70 17.49
N TRP A 426 31.99 -35.54 17.70
CA TRP A 426 33.42 -35.34 17.41
C TRP A 426 34.32 -36.29 18.21
N LYS A 427 33.95 -36.60 19.46
CA LYS A 427 34.64 -37.59 20.30
C LYS A 427 34.44 -39.04 19.85
N CYS A 428 33.44 -39.32 19.02
CA CYS A 428 33.24 -40.64 18.43
C CYS A 428 34.17 -40.92 17.25
N VAL A 429 34.87 -39.90 16.71
CA VAL A 429 35.73 -40.06 15.54
C VAL A 429 37.02 -40.80 15.95
N ALA A 430 37.31 -41.91 15.28
CA ALA A 430 38.54 -42.68 15.48
C ALA A 430 39.79 -41.89 15.01
N THR A 431 40.98 -42.33 15.43
CA THR A 431 42.25 -41.84 14.84
C THR A 431 42.23 -42.08 13.33
N PHE A 432 42.68 -41.10 12.54
CA PHE A 432 42.57 -41.03 11.06
C PHE A 432 41.14 -40.90 10.51
N GLY A 433 40.13 -40.85 11.38
CA GLY A 433 38.74 -40.73 10.99
C GLY A 433 38.36 -39.30 10.56
N LYS A 434 37.15 -39.17 10.01
CA LYS A 434 36.62 -37.89 9.53
C LYS A 434 35.23 -37.61 10.08
N MET A 435 35.00 -36.36 10.45
CA MET A 435 33.68 -35.80 10.71
C MET A 435 33.17 -35.12 9.44
N LEU A 436 31.98 -35.49 9.00
CA LEU A 436 31.27 -34.92 7.85
C LEU A 436 30.08 -34.12 8.40
N GLU A 437 30.24 -32.80 8.49
CA GLU A 437 29.28 -31.91 9.12
C GLU A 437 28.29 -31.33 8.10
N LEU A 438 27.01 -31.68 8.26
CA LEU A 438 25.91 -31.17 7.45
C LEU A 438 25.18 -29.99 8.12
N GLY A 439 25.33 -29.84 9.43
CA GLY A 439 24.64 -28.82 10.21
C GLY A 439 25.23 -27.43 10.02
N LYS A 440 24.40 -26.44 9.69
CA LYS A 440 24.85 -25.03 9.56
C LYS A 440 24.81 -24.24 10.87
N ARG A 441 24.11 -24.72 11.90
CA ARG A 441 23.84 -23.95 13.13
C ARG A 441 25.12 -23.57 13.87
N ASP A 442 26.01 -24.52 14.12
CA ASP A 442 27.27 -24.22 14.81
C ASP A 442 28.23 -23.40 13.94
N PHE A 443 28.21 -23.53 12.62
CA PHE A 443 28.98 -22.65 11.73
C PHE A 443 28.52 -21.19 11.84
N LEU A 444 27.21 -20.95 11.75
CA LEU A 444 26.62 -19.61 11.91
C LEU A 444 26.80 -19.04 13.31
N GLY A 445 26.83 -19.91 14.33
CA GLY A 445 27.04 -19.54 15.73
C GLY A 445 28.50 -19.46 16.16
N HIS A 446 29.47 -19.55 15.23
CA HIS A 446 30.91 -19.57 15.52
C HIS A 446 31.32 -20.61 16.58
N GLY A 447 30.77 -21.83 16.47
CA GLY A 447 31.06 -22.95 17.36
C GLY A 447 32.55 -23.29 17.43
N GLN A 448 32.99 -23.74 18.61
CA GLN A 448 34.38 -24.10 18.87
C GLN A 448 34.59 -25.61 18.86
N LEU A 449 35.74 -26.04 18.31
CA LEU A 449 36.19 -27.43 18.28
C LEU A 449 37.41 -27.63 19.18
N ASP A 450 37.49 -28.81 19.80
CA ASP A 450 38.63 -29.21 20.60
C ASP A 450 39.82 -29.58 19.69
N MET A 451 40.85 -28.73 19.71
CA MET A 451 42.03 -28.89 18.86
C MET A 451 42.88 -30.12 19.23
N SER A 452 42.75 -30.64 20.45
CA SER A 452 43.52 -31.83 20.86
C SER A 452 43.16 -33.07 20.04
N MET A 453 41.93 -33.16 19.54
CA MET A 453 41.44 -34.30 18.75
C MET A 453 42.16 -34.45 17.40
N PHE A 454 42.65 -33.34 16.82
CA PHE A 454 43.37 -33.36 15.54
C PHE A 454 44.73 -34.05 15.64
N SER A 455 45.30 -34.19 16.85
CA SER A 455 46.55 -34.94 17.07
C SER A 455 46.48 -36.41 16.62
N GLY A 456 45.28 -36.98 16.54
CA GLY A 456 45.03 -38.30 15.98
C GLY A 456 44.86 -38.31 14.46
N ASN A 457 45.37 -37.31 13.73
CA ASN A 457 45.21 -37.14 12.29
C ASN A 457 43.74 -37.17 11.82
N ARG A 458 42.86 -36.60 12.65
CA ARG A 458 41.42 -36.51 12.35
C ARG A 458 41.14 -35.34 11.42
N SER A 459 40.14 -35.49 10.55
CA SER A 459 39.65 -34.39 9.70
C SER A 459 38.24 -33.97 10.09
N PHE A 460 37.96 -32.67 9.98
CA PHE A 460 36.62 -32.12 10.13
C PHE A 460 36.25 -31.40 8.83
N ILE A 461 35.17 -31.82 8.17
CA ILE A 461 34.79 -31.38 6.82
C ILE A 461 33.35 -30.88 6.88
N GLY A 462 33.14 -29.58 6.63
CA GLY A 462 31.81 -29.03 6.39
C GLY A 462 31.35 -29.32 4.96
N VAL A 463 30.11 -29.79 4.80
CA VAL A 463 29.57 -30.16 3.48
C VAL A 463 28.33 -29.31 3.18
N ASP A 464 28.38 -28.56 2.07
CA ASP A 464 27.28 -27.72 1.58
C ASP A 464 27.09 -27.87 0.07
N LEU A 465 26.15 -28.73 -0.33
CA LEU A 465 25.87 -28.97 -1.75
C LEU A 465 25.24 -27.78 -2.47
N LEU A 466 24.48 -26.93 -1.78
CA LEU A 466 23.88 -25.76 -2.41
C LEU A 466 25.00 -24.80 -2.83
N HIS A 467 25.94 -24.55 -1.93
CA HIS A 467 27.12 -23.73 -2.22
C HIS A 467 27.99 -24.35 -3.33
N LEU A 468 28.22 -25.68 -3.30
CA LEU A 468 28.92 -26.39 -4.37
C LEU A 468 28.26 -26.16 -5.74
N SER A 469 26.92 -26.21 -5.81
CA SER A 469 26.19 -26.04 -7.07
C SER A 469 26.28 -24.63 -7.68
N ILE A 470 26.67 -23.64 -6.87
CA ILE A 470 26.82 -22.24 -7.28
C ILE A 470 28.28 -21.96 -7.67
N GLU A 471 29.23 -22.36 -6.82
CA GLU A 471 30.67 -22.07 -7.01
C GLU A 471 31.36 -23.03 -7.98
N ASP A 472 30.95 -24.31 -7.99
CA ASP A 472 31.47 -25.34 -8.88
C ASP A 472 30.35 -26.21 -9.48
N PRO A 473 29.64 -25.68 -10.51
CA PRO A 473 28.57 -26.39 -11.18
C PRO A 473 29.02 -27.72 -11.80
N GLN A 474 30.29 -27.84 -12.19
CA GLN A 474 30.84 -29.03 -12.82
C GLN A 474 30.99 -30.17 -11.80
N ALA A 475 31.58 -29.91 -10.63
CA ALA A 475 31.64 -30.90 -9.56
C ALA A 475 30.24 -31.32 -9.08
N SER A 476 29.29 -30.37 -9.00
CA SER A 476 27.89 -30.68 -8.67
C SER A 476 27.26 -31.62 -9.71
N TYR A 477 27.50 -31.38 -10.99
CA TYR A 477 27.02 -32.22 -12.09
C TYR A 477 27.63 -33.63 -12.04
N GLU A 478 28.92 -33.78 -11.73
CA GLU A 478 29.58 -35.09 -11.59
C GLU A 478 28.98 -35.93 -10.45
N VAL A 479 28.67 -35.30 -9.31
CA VAL A 479 27.96 -35.97 -8.20
C VAL A 479 26.56 -36.41 -8.63
N ALA A 480 25.84 -35.57 -9.37
CA ALA A 480 24.52 -35.91 -9.90
C ALA A 480 24.59 -37.11 -10.87
N GLN A 481 25.58 -37.15 -11.76
CA GLN A 481 25.79 -38.28 -12.66
C GLN A 481 26.13 -39.58 -11.90
N GLN A 482 26.95 -39.51 -10.85
CA GLN A 482 27.22 -40.67 -9.99
C GLN A 482 25.93 -41.22 -9.35
N CYS A 483 25.07 -40.32 -8.86
CA CYS A 483 23.77 -40.69 -8.31
C CYS A 483 22.92 -41.43 -9.35
N VAL A 484 22.74 -40.84 -10.54
CA VAL A 484 21.97 -41.45 -11.64
C VAL A 484 22.52 -42.84 -12.00
N ARG A 485 23.84 -42.99 -12.10
CA ARG A 485 24.48 -44.27 -12.38
C ARG A 485 24.14 -45.34 -11.34
N TYR A 486 24.20 -45.03 -10.04
CA TYR A 486 23.87 -46.00 -8.99
C TYR A 486 22.39 -46.42 -8.99
N PHE A 487 21.49 -45.53 -9.39
CA PHE A 487 20.09 -45.89 -9.60
C PHE A 487 19.90 -46.77 -10.85
N GLN A 488 20.57 -46.47 -11.96
CA GLN A 488 20.55 -47.30 -13.17
C GLN A 488 21.12 -48.71 -12.94
N GLU A 489 22.16 -48.82 -12.12
CA GLU A 489 22.74 -50.10 -11.71
C GLU A 489 21.89 -50.85 -10.67
N GLY A 490 20.79 -50.27 -10.18
CA GLY A 490 19.92 -50.87 -9.17
C GLY A 490 20.54 -50.98 -7.77
N LYS A 491 21.63 -50.25 -7.51
CA LYS A 491 22.35 -50.25 -6.22
C LYS A 491 21.66 -49.40 -5.15
N LEU A 492 20.91 -48.38 -5.58
CA LEU A 492 20.15 -47.48 -4.71
C LEU A 492 18.66 -47.55 -5.06
N LYS A 493 17.81 -47.28 -4.07
CA LYS A 493 16.36 -47.25 -4.20
C LYS A 493 15.79 -45.94 -3.65
N PRO A 494 14.65 -45.46 -4.15
CA PRO A 494 14.01 -44.26 -3.61
C PRO A 494 13.78 -44.35 -2.09
N ILE A 495 13.74 -43.19 -1.42
CA ILE A 495 13.57 -43.14 0.04
C ILE A 495 12.17 -43.56 0.43
N GLN A 496 12.08 -44.45 1.41
CA GLN A 496 10.84 -44.89 2.03
C GLN A 496 10.99 -44.88 3.57
N PRO A 497 9.95 -44.51 4.34
CA PRO A 497 8.60 -44.13 3.89
C PRO A 497 8.53 -42.69 3.34
N ILE A 498 7.49 -42.42 2.53
CA ILE A 498 7.14 -41.06 2.05
C ILE A 498 5.85 -40.60 2.73
N THR A 499 5.88 -39.41 3.35
CA THR A 499 4.67 -38.77 3.88
C THR A 499 4.21 -37.68 2.92
N ALA A 500 3.10 -37.92 2.22
CA ALA A 500 2.54 -36.97 1.26
C ALA A 500 1.48 -36.05 1.90
N PHE A 501 1.54 -34.76 1.58
CA PHE A 501 0.48 -33.78 1.86
C PHE A 501 0.03 -33.14 0.55
N GLY A 502 -1.27 -32.87 0.43
CA GLY A 502 -1.75 -31.98 -0.63
C GLY A 502 -1.23 -30.55 -0.43
N ALA A 503 -1.02 -29.83 -1.53
CA ALA A 503 -0.61 -28.43 -1.53
C ALA A 503 -1.54 -27.49 -0.71
N ASP A 504 -2.82 -27.84 -0.59
CA ASP A 504 -3.80 -27.17 0.28
C ASP A 504 -3.44 -27.27 1.78
N LYS A 505 -2.66 -28.28 2.16
CA LYS A 505 -2.27 -28.59 3.56
C LYS A 505 -0.82 -28.24 3.86
N ILE A 506 -0.21 -27.33 3.10
CA ILE A 506 1.21 -26.95 3.25
C ILE A 506 1.57 -26.52 4.68
N ALA A 507 0.75 -25.71 5.34
CA ALA A 507 0.99 -25.27 6.72
C ALA A 507 0.95 -26.45 7.72
N LYS A 508 0.14 -27.49 7.44
CA LYS A 508 0.13 -28.72 8.24
C LYS A 508 1.38 -29.56 7.98
N ALA A 509 1.85 -29.62 6.74
CA ALA A 509 3.09 -30.32 6.36
C ALA A 509 4.32 -29.71 7.06
N VAL A 510 4.43 -28.37 7.05
CA VAL A 510 5.51 -27.65 7.76
C VAL A 510 5.46 -27.91 9.27
N ARG A 511 4.28 -27.82 9.89
CA ARG A 511 4.13 -28.15 11.32
C ARG A 511 4.50 -29.60 11.62
N TYR A 512 4.08 -30.53 10.79
CA TYR A 512 4.44 -31.94 10.94
C TYR A 512 5.96 -32.14 10.85
N MET A 513 6.63 -31.46 9.92
CA MET A 513 8.10 -31.46 9.80
C MET A 513 8.76 -30.97 11.10
N GLN A 514 8.28 -29.86 11.68
CA GLN A 514 8.82 -29.24 12.91
C GLN A 514 8.79 -30.16 14.13
N THR A 515 7.82 -31.08 14.21
CA THR A 515 7.77 -32.05 15.32
C THR A 515 8.99 -32.99 15.37
N GLY A 516 9.72 -33.12 14.25
CA GLY A 516 10.84 -34.07 14.11
C GLY A 516 10.42 -35.54 14.19
N GLN A 517 9.11 -35.83 14.17
CA GLN A 517 8.58 -37.20 14.26
C GLN A 517 8.59 -37.93 12.91
N HIS A 518 8.60 -37.21 11.79
CA HIS A 518 8.59 -37.79 10.45
C HIS A 518 9.76 -38.77 10.21
N MET A 519 9.51 -39.77 9.36
CA MET A 519 10.50 -40.68 8.81
C MET A 519 10.57 -40.48 7.30
N GLY A 520 11.76 -40.60 6.72
CA GLY A 520 11.97 -40.39 5.29
C GLY A 520 11.72 -38.94 4.85
N LYS A 521 10.97 -38.76 3.77
CA LYS A 521 10.74 -37.46 3.13
C LYS A 521 9.28 -37.04 3.21
N ILE A 522 9.06 -35.73 3.36
CA ILE A 522 7.74 -35.10 3.28
C ILE A 522 7.60 -34.53 1.86
N VAL A 523 6.59 -34.99 1.14
CA VAL A 523 6.34 -34.56 -0.25
C VAL A 523 5.03 -33.78 -0.30
N ILE A 524 5.03 -32.68 -1.03
CA ILE A 524 3.88 -31.85 -1.34
C ILE A 524 3.39 -32.23 -2.74
N GLN A 525 2.17 -32.74 -2.82
CA GLN A 525 1.52 -33.06 -4.08
C GLN A 525 0.77 -31.82 -4.59
N LEU A 526 1.15 -31.35 -5.78
CA LEU A 526 0.44 -30.26 -6.45
C LEU A 526 -0.76 -30.84 -7.23
N PRO A 527 -1.90 -30.13 -7.27
CA PRO A 527 -3.06 -30.60 -7.98
C PRO A 527 -2.84 -30.55 -9.51
N ASP A 528 -3.48 -31.48 -10.23
CA ASP A 528 -3.47 -31.48 -11.70
C ASP A 528 -4.15 -30.24 -12.28
N ASP A 529 -5.19 -29.75 -11.61
CA ASP A 529 -5.81 -28.46 -11.87
C ASP A 529 -5.28 -27.41 -10.89
N PRO A 530 -4.41 -26.47 -11.33
CA PRO A 530 -3.92 -25.39 -10.49
C PRO A 530 -5.05 -24.54 -9.90
N LEU A 531 -6.21 -24.44 -10.56
CA LEU A 531 -7.35 -23.64 -10.07
C LEU A 531 -7.88 -24.14 -8.73
N ALA A 532 -7.66 -25.41 -8.38
CA ALA A 532 -8.07 -26.00 -7.10
C ALA A 532 -7.37 -25.38 -5.86
N LEU A 533 -6.22 -24.70 -6.03
CA LEU A 533 -5.54 -24.02 -4.92
C LEU A 533 -6.17 -22.65 -4.64
N PRO A 534 -6.61 -22.34 -3.42
CA PRO A 534 -7.15 -21.02 -3.10
C PRO A 534 -6.05 -19.96 -3.25
N VAL A 535 -6.28 -18.95 -4.10
CA VAL A 535 -5.37 -17.81 -4.27
C VAL A 535 -5.74 -16.75 -3.25
N SER A 536 -4.83 -16.46 -2.33
CA SER A 536 -5.07 -15.44 -1.30
C SER A 536 -4.35 -14.12 -1.60
N LYS A 537 -3.36 -14.10 -2.51
CA LYS A 537 -2.60 -12.91 -2.94
C LYS A 537 -1.99 -13.08 -4.36
N ILE A 538 -1.42 -12.01 -4.92
CA ILE A 538 -0.48 -12.08 -6.06
C ILE A 538 0.94 -12.00 -5.50
N GLN A 539 1.85 -12.86 -5.95
CA GLN A 539 3.22 -12.95 -5.45
C GLN A 539 3.94 -11.59 -5.52
N GLU A 540 4.56 -11.17 -4.41
CA GLU A 540 5.38 -9.96 -4.34
C GLU A 540 6.74 -10.24 -5.00
N GLY A 541 6.83 -10.03 -6.32
CA GLY A 541 8.07 -10.30 -7.07
C GLY A 541 7.88 -10.69 -8.53
N ALA A 542 6.66 -11.04 -8.94
CA ALA A 542 6.38 -11.37 -10.33
C ALA A 542 6.76 -10.19 -11.25
N THR A 543 7.61 -10.47 -12.24
CA THR A 543 7.92 -9.55 -13.34
C THR A 543 6.64 -9.33 -14.13
N CYS A 544 6.07 -8.12 -14.03
CA CYS A 544 4.87 -7.74 -14.76
C CYS A 544 5.16 -6.79 -15.93
N LEU A 545 6.41 -6.37 -16.11
CA LEU A 545 6.84 -5.45 -17.16
C LEU A 545 7.84 -6.11 -18.10
N ARG A 546 7.62 -5.88 -19.39
CA ARG A 546 8.46 -6.41 -20.46
C ARG A 546 9.76 -5.61 -20.54
N SER A 547 10.87 -6.32 -20.73
CA SER A 547 12.19 -5.71 -20.91
C SER A 547 12.45 -5.25 -22.35
N ASP A 548 11.66 -5.70 -23.33
CA ASP A 548 11.87 -5.45 -24.77
C ASP A 548 11.17 -4.19 -25.31
N VAL A 549 10.50 -3.41 -24.45
CA VAL A 549 9.73 -2.21 -24.79
C VAL A 549 10.20 -0.96 -24.04
N SER A 550 9.82 0.21 -24.56
CA SER A 550 10.05 1.51 -23.92
C SER A 550 8.84 1.98 -23.11
N TYR A 551 9.11 2.59 -21.95
CA TYR A 551 8.09 3.18 -21.07
C TYR A 551 8.27 4.71 -21.00
N LEU A 552 7.22 5.45 -21.37
CA LEU A 552 7.23 6.91 -21.36
C LEU A 552 6.61 7.45 -20.05
N LEU A 553 7.44 8.10 -19.23
CA LEU A 553 7.08 8.66 -17.93
C LEU A 553 7.05 10.19 -17.99
N VAL A 554 5.85 10.75 -18.12
CA VAL A 554 5.64 12.20 -18.18
C VAL A 554 5.51 12.76 -16.76
N GLY A 555 6.37 13.71 -16.40
CA GLY A 555 6.46 14.21 -15.02
C GLY A 555 7.12 13.22 -14.05
N GLY A 556 7.76 12.16 -14.55
CA GLY A 556 8.31 11.06 -13.75
C GLY A 556 9.54 11.40 -12.89
N LEU A 557 10.07 12.62 -12.96
CA LEU A 557 11.24 13.04 -12.15
C LEU A 557 10.84 13.63 -10.78
N GLY A 558 9.55 13.87 -10.53
CA GLY A 558 9.04 14.27 -9.21
C GLY A 558 8.98 13.11 -8.22
N GLY A 559 8.83 13.37 -6.91
CA GLY A 559 8.94 12.35 -5.85
C GLY A 559 8.16 11.05 -6.11
N ILE A 560 6.87 11.14 -6.47
CA ILE A 560 6.04 9.99 -6.85
C ILE A 560 6.62 9.26 -8.07
N GLY A 561 7.01 10.00 -9.11
CA GLY A 561 7.54 9.42 -10.34
C GLY A 561 8.87 8.69 -10.13
N ARG A 562 9.72 9.16 -9.20
CA ARG A 562 10.99 8.49 -8.86
C ARG A 562 10.75 7.12 -8.20
N ALA A 563 9.82 7.07 -7.24
CA ALA A 563 9.40 5.81 -6.60
C ALA A 563 8.83 4.83 -7.63
N VAL A 564 7.93 5.30 -8.50
CA VAL A 564 7.35 4.50 -9.58
C VAL A 564 8.41 3.99 -10.54
N ALA A 565 9.38 4.82 -10.96
CA ALA A 565 10.42 4.41 -11.90
C ALA A 565 11.33 3.31 -11.34
N ARG A 566 11.73 3.40 -10.06
CA ARG A 566 12.52 2.35 -9.39
C ARG A 566 11.74 1.04 -9.34
N TRP A 567 10.51 1.11 -8.88
CA TRP A 567 9.62 -0.04 -8.85
C TRP A 567 9.43 -0.66 -10.24
N MET A 568 9.29 0.14 -11.30
CA MET A 568 9.16 -0.40 -12.66
C MET A 568 10.41 -1.19 -13.09
N VAL A 569 11.61 -0.71 -12.78
CA VAL A 569 12.86 -1.44 -13.09
C VAL A 569 12.96 -2.75 -12.30
N GLU A 570 12.58 -2.72 -11.02
CA GLU A 570 12.44 -3.93 -10.20
C GLU A 570 11.43 -4.92 -10.77
N LYS A 571 10.37 -4.44 -11.45
CA LYS A 571 9.36 -5.28 -12.12
C LYS A 571 9.69 -5.69 -13.54
N GLY A 572 10.89 -5.39 -14.04
CA GLY A 572 11.42 -5.88 -15.32
C GLY A 572 11.57 -4.82 -16.41
N ALA A 573 11.14 -3.56 -16.17
CA ALA A 573 11.36 -2.50 -17.14
C ALA A 573 12.85 -2.25 -17.35
N ARG A 574 13.25 -2.04 -18.61
CA ARG A 574 14.65 -1.75 -18.96
C ARG A 574 14.84 -0.50 -19.81
N HIS A 575 13.84 -0.03 -20.53
CA HIS A 575 13.96 1.17 -21.35
C HIS A 575 12.98 2.25 -20.87
N LEU A 576 13.48 3.29 -20.21
CA LEU A 576 12.67 4.36 -19.63
C LEU A 576 12.95 5.70 -20.33
N VAL A 577 11.90 6.39 -20.74
CA VAL A 577 11.98 7.74 -21.31
C VAL A 577 11.19 8.70 -20.43
N PHE A 578 11.85 9.75 -19.93
CA PHE A 578 11.22 10.77 -19.11
C PHE A 578 10.96 12.04 -19.91
N LEU A 579 9.73 12.57 -19.84
CA LEU A 579 9.42 13.91 -20.33
C LEU A 579 9.16 14.84 -19.14
N SER A 580 10.02 15.83 -18.94
CA SER A 580 9.93 16.77 -17.82
C SER A 580 10.43 18.15 -18.22
N ARG A 581 9.78 19.21 -17.72
CA ARG A 581 10.11 20.60 -18.07
C ARG A 581 11.56 20.95 -17.75
N SER A 582 12.03 20.52 -16.58
CA SER A 582 13.38 20.85 -16.09
C SER A 582 14.45 19.84 -16.52
N GLY A 583 14.08 18.76 -17.25
CA GLY A 583 15.03 17.69 -17.60
C GLY A 583 15.81 17.18 -16.38
N GLN A 584 17.12 16.99 -16.53
CA GLN A 584 18.05 16.56 -15.47
C GLN A 584 18.66 17.74 -14.67
N ALA A 585 17.96 18.86 -14.54
CA ALA A 585 18.52 20.05 -13.89
C ALA A 585 18.75 19.89 -12.37
N SER A 586 18.11 18.93 -11.71
CA SER A 586 18.24 18.75 -10.25
C SER A 586 19.19 17.59 -9.87
N PRO A 587 19.91 17.67 -8.74
CA PRO A 587 20.75 16.57 -8.26
C PRO A 587 19.98 15.26 -8.08
N GLU A 588 18.74 15.31 -7.60
CA GLU A 588 17.88 14.14 -7.40
C GLU A 588 17.52 13.47 -8.72
N SER A 589 17.28 14.26 -9.78
CA SER A 589 17.00 13.73 -11.11
C SER A 589 18.22 13.06 -11.74
N GLN A 590 19.42 13.61 -11.53
CA GLN A 590 20.67 12.99 -11.98
C GLN A 590 21.00 11.72 -11.18
N SER A 591 20.77 11.74 -9.87
CA SER A 591 20.92 10.55 -9.01
C SER A 591 19.99 9.44 -9.47
N LEU A 592 18.71 9.72 -9.71
CA LEU A 592 17.77 8.71 -10.21
C LEU A 592 18.26 8.09 -11.53
N VAL A 593 18.73 8.89 -12.49
CA VAL A 593 19.22 8.36 -13.76
C VAL A 593 20.39 7.39 -13.53
N ARG A 594 21.38 7.77 -12.71
CA ARG A 594 22.50 6.88 -12.36
C ARG A 594 22.05 5.62 -11.61
N ASP A 595 21.12 5.76 -10.66
CA ASP A 595 20.56 4.64 -9.90
C ASP A 595 19.91 3.62 -10.86
N LEU A 596 19.09 4.10 -11.80
CA LEU A 596 18.39 3.23 -12.76
C LEU A 596 19.35 2.62 -13.79
N GLU A 597 20.32 3.38 -14.31
CA GLU A 597 21.32 2.89 -15.27
C GLU A 597 22.37 1.95 -14.65
N SER A 598 22.50 1.93 -13.31
CA SER A 598 23.33 0.94 -12.62
C SER A 598 22.80 -0.49 -12.73
N GLN A 599 21.53 -0.65 -13.10
CA GLN A 599 20.88 -1.94 -13.27
C GLN A 599 21.19 -2.51 -14.67
N ASP A 600 21.54 -3.80 -14.73
CA ASP A 600 21.98 -4.42 -15.97
C ASP A 600 20.92 -4.35 -17.09
N GLY A 601 21.35 -3.94 -18.28
CA GLY A 601 20.51 -3.72 -19.46
C GLY A 601 19.56 -2.52 -19.39
N CYS A 602 19.61 -1.69 -18.35
CA CYS A 602 18.73 -0.53 -18.20
C CYS A 602 19.26 0.70 -18.97
N THR A 603 18.37 1.37 -19.71
CA THR A 603 18.68 2.61 -20.44
C THR A 603 17.67 3.69 -20.11
N VAL A 604 18.16 4.87 -19.73
CA VAL A 604 17.30 6.01 -19.40
C VAL A 604 17.53 7.15 -20.39
N THR A 605 16.45 7.72 -20.93
CA THR A 605 16.54 8.93 -21.76
C THR A 605 15.67 10.03 -21.17
N VAL A 606 16.21 11.22 -20.96
CA VAL A 606 15.47 12.35 -20.40
C VAL A 606 15.32 13.43 -21.47
N VAL A 607 14.06 13.74 -21.81
CA VAL A 607 13.70 14.80 -22.74
C VAL A 607 13.21 16.00 -21.95
N ALA A 608 13.97 17.10 -22.03
CA ALA A 608 13.55 18.38 -21.48
C ALA A 608 12.46 19.00 -22.37
N GLY A 609 11.28 19.22 -21.80
CA GLY A 609 10.12 19.72 -22.54
C GLY A 609 8.82 19.66 -21.74
N SER A 610 7.77 20.29 -22.26
CA SER A 610 6.43 20.28 -21.67
C SER A 610 5.50 19.36 -22.44
N VAL A 611 4.77 18.49 -21.74
CA VAL A 611 3.73 17.66 -22.37
C VAL A 611 2.62 18.49 -23.03
N ALA A 612 2.40 19.72 -22.57
CA ALA A 612 1.44 20.64 -23.18
C ALA A 612 1.90 21.15 -24.57
N ASN A 613 3.19 20.98 -24.92
CA ASN A 613 3.72 21.25 -26.25
C ASN A 613 3.81 19.95 -27.06
N ILE A 614 3.09 19.90 -28.18
CA ILE A 614 3.01 18.69 -29.01
C ILE A 614 4.37 18.30 -29.61
N GLU A 615 5.25 19.26 -29.93
CA GLU A 615 6.58 18.95 -30.48
C GLU A 615 7.48 18.28 -29.43
N ASP A 616 7.36 18.68 -28.16
CA ASP A 616 8.10 18.04 -27.07
C ASP A 616 7.63 16.60 -26.85
N VAL A 617 6.33 16.35 -27.00
CA VAL A 617 5.77 14.99 -26.97
C VAL A 617 6.28 14.16 -28.15
N ARG A 618 6.32 14.72 -29.37
CA ARG A 618 6.91 14.02 -30.53
C ARG A 618 8.38 13.69 -30.31
N ARG A 619 9.18 14.61 -29.75
CA ARG A 619 10.58 14.35 -29.39
C ARG A 619 10.71 13.24 -28.35
N ALA A 620 9.84 13.21 -27.34
CA ALA A 620 9.84 12.16 -26.33
C ALA A 620 9.48 10.78 -26.90
N VAL A 621 8.48 10.70 -27.77
CA VAL A 621 8.10 9.46 -28.47
C VAL A 621 9.21 9.00 -29.42
N ALA A 622 9.84 9.91 -30.16
CA ALA A 622 10.97 9.59 -31.03
C ALA A 622 12.22 9.12 -30.28
N ALA A 623 12.36 9.48 -29.00
CA ALA A 623 13.46 9.04 -28.14
C ALA A 623 13.31 7.58 -27.66
N CYS A 624 12.13 6.97 -27.81
CA CYS A 624 11.91 5.56 -27.49
C CYS A 624 12.61 4.67 -28.53
N LYS A 625 13.71 4.01 -28.15
CA LYS A 625 14.51 3.13 -29.03
C LYS A 625 13.88 1.76 -29.27
N LYS A 626 12.87 1.40 -28.47
CA LYS A 626 12.07 0.18 -28.59
C LYS A 626 10.59 0.56 -28.80
N PRO A 627 9.74 -0.36 -29.28
CA PRO A 627 8.29 -0.13 -29.30
C PRO A 627 7.80 0.36 -27.94
N ILE A 628 6.88 1.31 -27.92
CA ILE A 628 6.34 1.85 -26.67
C ILE A 628 5.38 0.83 -26.09
N GLY A 629 5.67 0.31 -24.89
CA GLY A 629 4.81 -0.64 -24.18
C GLY A 629 3.90 0.05 -23.18
N GLY A 630 4.24 1.24 -22.69
CA GLY A 630 3.36 1.91 -21.73
C GLY A 630 3.67 3.38 -21.52
N VAL A 631 2.64 4.11 -21.08
CA VAL A 631 2.70 5.56 -20.85
C VAL A 631 2.10 5.88 -19.48
N MET A 632 2.80 6.71 -18.71
CA MET A 632 2.27 7.28 -17.48
C MET A 632 2.33 8.80 -17.50
N GLN A 633 1.22 9.44 -17.16
CA GLN A 633 1.15 10.88 -17.00
C GLN A 633 0.99 11.27 -15.53
N MET A 634 2.10 11.73 -14.94
CA MET A 634 2.25 12.01 -13.51
C MET A 634 2.42 13.50 -13.20
N THR A 635 2.06 14.38 -14.14
CA THR A 635 2.25 15.83 -13.98
C THR A 635 1.32 16.41 -12.93
N MET A 636 1.85 17.27 -12.06
CA MET A 636 1.09 18.03 -11.06
C MET A 636 1.48 19.52 -11.09
N VAL A 637 0.48 20.39 -11.13
CA VAL A 637 0.60 21.84 -10.89
C VAL A 637 -0.59 22.25 -10.02
N LEU A 638 -0.32 22.73 -8.80
CA LEU A 638 -1.32 23.15 -7.83
C LEU A 638 -1.26 24.67 -7.65
N LYS A 639 -2.42 25.34 -7.72
CA LYS A 639 -2.59 26.78 -7.46
C LYS A 639 -3.88 26.97 -6.66
N LEU A 640 -3.84 27.76 -5.59
CA LEU A 640 -4.98 27.92 -4.66
C LEU A 640 -5.96 29.00 -5.14
N LEU A 641 -7.26 28.79 -4.92
CA LEU A 641 -8.34 29.59 -5.54
C LEU A 641 -8.51 31.02 -5.01
N MET A 642 -8.25 31.30 -3.72
CA MET A 642 -8.82 32.50 -3.07
C MET A 642 -8.46 33.84 -3.71
N ASN A 643 -7.48 33.91 -4.63
CA ASN A 643 -7.22 35.05 -5.53
C ASN A 643 -6.69 34.59 -6.91
N MET A 644 -7.24 33.52 -7.49
CA MET A 644 -6.66 32.90 -8.70
C MET A 644 -6.80 33.81 -9.92
N GLU A 645 -5.66 34.07 -10.57
CA GLU A 645 -5.60 34.72 -11.87
C GLU A 645 -5.77 33.73 -13.03
N TYR A 646 -6.12 34.25 -14.20
CA TYR A 646 -6.39 33.43 -15.39
C TYR A 646 -5.18 32.55 -15.78
N GLU A 647 -3.97 33.07 -15.60
CA GLU A 647 -2.71 32.39 -15.86
C GLU A 647 -2.55 31.17 -14.95
N GLU A 648 -2.99 31.27 -13.70
CA GLU A 648 -2.91 30.20 -12.70
C GLU A 648 -3.94 29.10 -12.94
N TRP A 649 -5.13 29.48 -13.43
CA TRP A 649 -6.11 28.52 -13.94
C TRP A 649 -5.51 27.70 -15.09
N THR A 650 -5.01 28.39 -16.11
CA THR A 650 -4.46 27.76 -17.32
C THR A 650 -3.24 26.90 -17.02
N ALA A 651 -2.35 27.36 -16.14
CA ALA A 651 -1.15 26.62 -15.76
C ALA A 651 -1.43 25.26 -15.10
N ALA A 652 -2.52 25.15 -14.32
CA ALA A 652 -2.91 23.89 -13.68
C ALA A 652 -3.54 22.89 -14.66
N LEU A 653 -4.34 23.39 -15.62
CA LEU A 653 -5.02 22.57 -16.60
C LEU A 653 -4.07 22.09 -17.72
N ALA A 654 -3.20 22.96 -18.23
CA ALA A 654 -2.39 22.69 -19.42
C ALA A 654 -1.68 21.31 -19.43
N PRO A 655 -0.94 20.89 -18.39
CA PRO A 655 -0.23 19.61 -18.42
C PRO A 655 -1.16 18.39 -18.36
N LYS A 656 -2.32 18.49 -17.72
CA LYS A 656 -3.27 17.37 -17.57
C LYS A 656 -4.29 17.33 -18.71
N VAL A 657 -4.72 18.46 -19.24
CA VAL A 657 -5.73 18.52 -20.29
C VAL A 657 -5.09 18.47 -21.67
N GLN A 658 -4.34 19.52 -22.01
CA GLN A 658 -3.66 19.59 -23.31
C GLN A 658 -2.57 18.53 -23.42
N GLY A 659 -1.85 18.26 -22.33
CA GLY A 659 -0.84 17.22 -22.30
C GLY A 659 -1.35 15.82 -22.62
N THR A 660 -2.46 15.41 -22.00
CA THR A 660 -3.09 14.12 -22.31
C THR A 660 -3.57 14.06 -23.75
N TRP A 661 -4.16 15.14 -24.27
CA TRP A 661 -4.56 15.19 -25.67
C TRP A 661 -3.37 15.07 -26.63
N ASN A 662 -2.27 15.75 -26.34
CA ASN A 662 -1.05 15.64 -27.14
C ASN A 662 -0.51 14.20 -27.14
N LEU A 663 -0.44 13.56 -25.97
CA LEU A 663 -0.04 12.15 -25.87
C LEU A 663 -0.93 11.24 -26.71
N HIS A 664 -2.25 11.38 -26.57
CA HIS A 664 -3.22 10.60 -27.34
C HIS A 664 -3.05 10.78 -28.85
N ASN A 665 -2.93 12.02 -29.31
CA ASN A 665 -2.81 12.34 -30.73
C ASN A 665 -1.49 11.87 -31.33
N VAL A 666 -0.39 11.97 -30.59
CA VAL A 666 0.93 11.54 -31.08
C VAL A 666 1.06 10.02 -31.08
N LEU A 667 0.48 9.33 -30.09
CA LEU A 667 0.52 7.86 -30.01
C LEU A 667 -0.48 7.20 -30.97
N GLY A 668 -1.56 7.87 -31.34
CA GLY A 668 -2.60 7.31 -32.20
C GLY A 668 -3.09 5.95 -31.72
N ASP A 669 -3.07 4.97 -32.63
CA ASP A 669 -3.52 3.58 -32.39
C ASP A 669 -2.38 2.64 -31.96
N THR A 670 -1.26 3.18 -31.44
CA THR A 670 -0.16 2.36 -30.91
C THR A 670 -0.68 1.37 -29.86
N GLN A 671 -0.35 0.10 -30.04
CA GLN A 671 -0.68 -0.97 -29.10
C GLN A 671 0.18 -0.82 -27.85
N LEU A 672 -0.46 -0.49 -26.73
CA LEU A 672 0.17 -0.29 -25.43
C LEU A 672 -0.29 -1.41 -24.48
N ASP A 673 0.56 -1.78 -23.53
CA ASP A 673 0.24 -2.66 -22.41
C ASP A 673 -0.52 -1.89 -21.32
N PHE A 674 -0.17 -0.62 -21.09
CA PHE A 674 -0.90 0.28 -20.19
C PHE A 674 -0.84 1.76 -20.64
N PHE A 675 -1.90 2.52 -20.32
CA PHE A 675 -1.91 3.99 -20.39
C PHE A 675 -2.51 4.55 -19.10
N VAL A 676 -1.67 4.98 -18.17
CA VAL A 676 -2.10 5.35 -16.80
C VAL A 676 -2.01 6.86 -16.58
N LEU A 677 -3.13 7.44 -16.14
CA LEU A 677 -3.25 8.85 -15.81
C LEU A 677 -3.30 9.02 -14.29
N PHE A 678 -2.40 9.82 -13.73
CA PHE A 678 -2.42 10.10 -12.29
C PHE A 678 -3.33 11.30 -12.06
N SER A 679 -4.42 11.04 -11.34
CA SER A 679 -5.44 12.00 -10.93
C SER A 679 -5.37 12.19 -9.41
N SER A 680 -6.43 12.65 -8.76
CA SER A 680 -6.42 12.95 -7.33
C SER A 680 -7.81 12.89 -6.72
N LEU A 681 -7.88 12.49 -5.44
CA LEU A 681 -9.11 12.59 -4.64
C LEU A 681 -9.72 14.00 -4.61
N SER A 682 -8.95 15.05 -4.92
CA SER A 682 -9.49 16.39 -5.12
C SER A 682 -10.59 16.46 -6.20
N GLY A 683 -10.46 15.68 -7.28
CA GLY A 683 -11.48 15.57 -8.32
C GLY A 683 -12.73 14.79 -7.87
N ILE A 684 -12.55 13.85 -6.94
CA ILE A 684 -13.62 13.00 -6.40
C ILE A 684 -14.46 13.75 -5.35
N CYS A 685 -13.77 14.29 -4.34
CA CYS A 685 -14.37 14.90 -3.16
C CYS A 685 -14.63 16.39 -3.34
N GLY A 686 -13.88 17.09 -4.18
CA GLY A 686 -13.86 18.55 -4.26
C GLY A 686 -13.15 19.16 -3.05
N LEU A 687 -11.85 19.44 -3.13
CA LEU A 687 -11.13 20.06 -2.01
C LEU A 687 -11.12 21.58 -2.14
N SER A 688 -11.52 22.29 -1.08
CA SER A 688 -11.47 23.74 -1.02
C SER A 688 -10.06 24.26 -1.34
N GLY A 689 -10.00 25.30 -2.16
CA GLY A 689 -8.82 25.91 -2.72
C GLY A 689 -8.33 25.26 -4.01
N GLN A 690 -8.87 24.11 -4.43
CA GLN A 690 -8.28 23.29 -5.51
C GLN A 690 -9.16 23.17 -6.77
N THR A 691 -10.03 24.13 -7.07
CA THR A 691 -11.02 24.04 -8.16
C THR A 691 -10.41 23.76 -9.54
N ASN A 692 -9.33 24.46 -9.92
CA ASN A 692 -8.62 24.23 -11.19
C ASN A 692 -7.96 22.84 -11.25
N TYR A 693 -7.40 22.38 -10.14
CA TYR A 693 -6.78 21.07 -10.01
C TYR A 693 -7.82 19.95 -10.06
N ALA A 694 -8.91 20.08 -9.32
CA ALA A 694 -10.05 19.16 -9.35
C ALA A 694 -10.68 19.08 -10.75
N ALA A 695 -10.85 20.22 -11.43
CA ALA A 695 -11.31 20.25 -12.82
C ALA A 695 -10.37 19.47 -13.75
N ALA A 696 -9.06 19.75 -13.70
CA ALA A 696 -8.06 19.06 -14.50
C ALA A 696 -8.01 17.54 -14.24
N ASN A 697 -8.22 17.11 -12.99
CA ASN A 697 -8.28 15.71 -12.59
C ASN A 697 -9.54 15.01 -13.12
N THR A 698 -10.72 15.62 -12.95
CA THR A 698 -11.98 15.06 -13.49
C THR A 698 -12.02 15.01 -15.02
N PHE A 699 -11.25 15.85 -15.72
CA PHE A 699 -10.97 15.65 -17.14
C PHE A 699 -10.24 14.32 -17.40
N LEU A 700 -9.21 13.97 -16.63
CA LEU A 700 -8.47 12.70 -16.79
C LEU A 700 -9.39 11.50 -16.56
N ASP A 701 -10.21 11.54 -15.50
CA ASP A 701 -11.21 10.52 -15.18
C ASP A 701 -12.12 10.23 -16.39
N SER A 702 -12.58 11.30 -17.03
CA SER A 702 -13.47 11.28 -18.20
C SER A 702 -12.73 10.87 -19.46
N PHE A 703 -11.46 11.26 -19.59
CA PHE A 703 -10.59 10.93 -20.71
C PHE A 703 -10.30 9.43 -20.78
N ALA A 704 -10.08 8.77 -19.65
CA ALA A 704 -9.90 7.32 -19.65
C ALA A 704 -11.12 6.59 -20.24
N ARG A 705 -12.34 6.99 -19.87
CA ARG A 705 -13.57 6.44 -20.45
C ARG A 705 -13.68 6.72 -21.94
N TYR A 706 -13.35 7.94 -22.37
CA TYR A 706 -13.33 8.31 -23.78
C TYR A 706 -12.33 7.44 -24.58
N ARG A 707 -11.10 7.24 -24.07
CA ARG A 707 -10.10 6.40 -24.76
C ARG A 707 -10.58 4.95 -24.83
N GLN A 708 -11.17 4.42 -23.75
CA GLN A 708 -11.74 3.07 -23.74
C GLN A 708 -12.93 2.88 -24.69
N SER A 709 -13.82 3.87 -24.83
CA SER A 709 -14.95 3.79 -25.78
C SER A 709 -14.48 3.73 -27.24
N ARG A 710 -13.24 4.15 -27.51
CA ARG A 710 -12.55 4.01 -28.80
C ARG A 710 -11.81 2.68 -28.96
N GLY A 711 -11.94 1.75 -28.01
CA GLY A 711 -11.24 0.47 -28.01
C GLY A 711 -9.77 0.56 -27.59
N LEU A 712 -9.34 1.70 -27.06
CA LEU A 712 -7.95 1.96 -26.66
C LEU A 712 -7.81 1.90 -25.14
N ILE A 713 -6.72 1.32 -24.64
CA ILE A 713 -6.55 1.11 -23.20
C ILE A 713 -6.34 2.42 -22.40
N ALA A 714 -6.94 2.58 -21.24
CA ALA A 714 -6.61 3.68 -20.35
C ALA A 714 -7.09 3.37 -18.94
N SER A 715 -6.36 3.84 -17.93
CA SER A 715 -6.86 3.88 -16.57
C SER A 715 -6.43 5.17 -15.87
N VAL A 716 -7.20 5.53 -14.84
CA VAL A 716 -6.93 6.67 -13.99
C VAL A 716 -6.79 6.20 -12.55
N LEU A 717 -5.76 6.70 -11.87
CA LEU A 717 -5.53 6.50 -10.45
C LEU A 717 -5.73 7.82 -9.70
N ASP A 718 -6.82 7.95 -8.94
CA ASP A 718 -7.12 9.07 -8.06
C ASP A 718 -6.41 8.91 -6.72
N ILE A 719 -5.30 9.63 -6.58
CA ILE A 719 -4.39 9.49 -5.43
C ILE A 719 -4.81 10.43 -4.29
N GLY A 720 -4.83 9.87 -3.07
CA GLY A 720 -5.05 10.60 -1.82
C GLY A 720 -3.80 11.31 -1.29
N PHE A 721 -3.77 11.58 0.01
CA PHE A 721 -2.65 12.26 0.65
C PHE A 721 -1.47 11.31 0.81
N MET A 722 -0.33 11.60 0.20
CA MET A 722 0.90 10.81 0.34
C MET A 722 1.74 11.31 1.52
N GLY A 723 2.19 10.40 2.39
CA GLY A 723 2.85 10.70 3.65
C GLY A 723 4.38 10.68 3.63
N ASP A 724 4.96 9.92 2.71
CA ASP A 724 6.40 9.57 2.63
C ASP A 724 7.03 9.86 1.26
N VAL A 725 6.23 10.05 0.20
CA VAL A 725 6.68 10.44 -1.13
C VAL A 725 5.81 11.54 -1.75
N GLY A 726 6.37 12.28 -2.71
CA GLY A 726 5.62 13.28 -3.50
C GLY A 726 5.49 14.66 -2.84
N TYR A 727 4.64 15.50 -3.43
CA TYR A 727 4.58 16.94 -3.12
C TYR A 727 4.22 17.23 -1.65
N VAL A 728 3.30 16.47 -1.06
CA VAL A 728 2.85 16.69 0.32
C VAL A 728 4.00 16.45 1.31
N PHE A 729 4.76 15.38 1.11
CA PHE A 729 5.96 15.07 1.88
C PHE A 729 7.07 16.12 1.69
N GLU A 730 7.35 16.49 0.44
CA GLU A 730 8.49 17.36 0.12
C GLU A 730 8.26 18.85 0.43
N LYS A 731 7.00 19.34 0.34
CA LYS A 731 6.71 20.80 0.29
C LYS A 731 5.49 21.27 1.07
N ALA A 732 4.68 20.38 1.66
CA ALA A 732 3.43 20.77 2.32
C ALA A 732 3.17 20.01 3.64
N THR A 733 4.15 20.05 4.55
CA THR A 733 4.09 19.39 5.87
C THR A 733 2.84 19.74 6.69
N GLY A 734 2.42 21.01 6.68
CA GLY A 734 1.20 21.44 7.38
C GLY A 734 -0.11 20.83 6.85
N ILE A 735 -0.16 20.43 5.57
CA ILE A 735 -1.31 19.70 5.00
C ILE A 735 -1.34 18.26 5.53
N ARG A 736 -0.17 17.63 5.70
CA ARG A 736 -0.04 16.28 6.29
C ARG A 736 -0.47 16.27 7.75
N GLU A 737 0.01 17.23 8.53
CA GLU A 737 -0.35 17.38 9.95
C GLU A 737 -1.85 17.63 10.12
N LYS A 738 -2.45 18.45 9.25
CA LYS A 738 -3.90 18.68 9.23
C LYS A 738 -4.70 17.43 8.83
N ALA A 739 -4.23 16.66 7.85
CA ALA A 739 -4.86 15.40 7.47
C ALA A 739 -4.85 14.39 8.63
N TRP A 740 -3.73 14.28 9.36
CA TRP A 740 -3.64 13.45 10.56
C TRP A 740 -4.56 13.93 11.69
N SER A 741 -4.64 15.24 11.93
CA SER A 741 -5.46 15.78 13.03
C SER A 741 -6.95 15.54 12.84
N VAL A 742 -7.44 15.47 11.59
CA VAL A 742 -8.84 15.12 11.28
C VAL A 742 -9.06 13.65 10.90
N ALA A 743 -8.07 12.78 11.19
CA ALA A 743 -8.12 11.34 10.98
C ALA A 743 -8.34 10.91 9.52
N VAL A 744 -7.88 11.67 8.54
CA VAL A 744 -7.87 11.28 7.13
C VAL A 744 -6.72 10.31 6.89
N SER A 745 -6.97 9.25 6.11
CA SER A 745 -5.96 8.27 5.74
C SER A 745 -4.85 8.92 4.92
N VAL A 746 -3.62 8.69 5.35
CA VAL A 746 -2.40 9.10 4.66
C VAL A 746 -1.75 7.84 4.10
N LEU A 747 -1.48 7.85 2.80
CA LEU A 747 -0.92 6.76 2.03
C LEU A 747 0.60 6.72 2.15
N GLU A 748 1.16 5.52 2.11
CA GLU A 748 2.59 5.27 1.97
C GLU A 748 2.94 4.87 0.52
N GLU A 749 4.22 4.89 0.18
CA GLU A 749 4.75 4.50 -1.13
C GLU A 749 4.21 3.13 -1.57
N LYS A 750 4.18 2.16 -0.65
CA LYS A 750 3.67 0.80 -0.91
C LYS A 750 2.21 0.80 -1.38
N ASP A 751 1.38 1.70 -0.86
CA ASP A 751 -0.06 1.75 -1.19
C ASP A 751 -0.26 2.30 -2.60
N LEU A 752 0.54 3.30 -2.98
CA LEU A 752 0.60 3.83 -4.34
C LEU A 752 1.00 2.73 -5.33
N LEU A 753 2.08 1.99 -5.03
CA LEU A 753 2.58 0.93 -5.92
C LEU A 753 1.57 -0.23 -6.06
N LYS A 754 0.85 -0.58 -4.99
CA LYS A 754 -0.27 -1.54 -5.04
C LYS A 754 -1.44 -1.02 -5.88
N GLY A 755 -1.79 0.26 -5.74
CA GLY A 755 -2.80 0.91 -6.58
C GLY A 755 -2.41 0.89 -8.06
N LEU A 756 -1.14 1.17 -8.37
CA LEU A 756 -0.61 1.13 -9.74
C LEU A 756 -0.65 -0.29 -10.33
N LYS A 757 -0.25 -1.31 -9.55
CA LYS A 757 -0.37 -2.72 -9.97
C LYS A 757 -1.81 -3.09 -10.33
N THR A 758 -2.77 -2.64 -9.54
CA THR A 758 -4.21 -2.83 -9.80
C THR A 758 -4.66 -2.10 -11.06
N ALA A 759 -4.15 -0.90 -11.28
CA ALA A 759 -4.44 -0.11 -12.49
C ALA A 759 -3.88 -0.76 -13.77
N PHE A 760 -2.83 -1.57 -13.69
CA PHE A 760 -2.35 -2.37 -14.84
C PHE A 760 -3.23 -3.58 -15.11
N LEU A 761 -3.58 -4.34 -14.08
CA LEU A 761 -4.35 -5.59 -14.22
C LEU A 761 -5.78 -5.32 -14.72
N SER A 762 -6.43 -4.30 -14.18
CA SER A 762 -7.79 -3.89 -14.59
C SER A 762 -7.91 -3.53 -16.09
N GLN A 763 -6.83 -3.09 -16.74
CA GLN A 763 -6.83 -2.82 -18.19
C GLN A 763 -6.88 -4.10 -19.04
N SER A 764 -6.39 -5.22 -18.49
CA SER A 764 -6.40 -6.53 -19.18
C SER A 764 -7.73 -7.27 -18.99
N SER A 765 -8.39 -7.11 -17.83
CA SER A 765 -9.63 -7.81 -17.47
C SER A 765 -10.94 -7.04 -17.79
N ARG A 766 -10.87 -5.89 -18.47
CA ARG A 766 -12.00 -4.94 -18.64
C ARG A 766 -12.58 -4.47 -17.30
N GLY A 767 -11.73 -4.33 -16.29
CA GLY A 767 -12.08 -3.77 -14.98
C GLY A 767 -12.36 -2.25 -15.04
N PRO A 768 -12.68 -1.63 -13.88
CA PRO A 768 -13.05 -0.21 -13.83
C PRO A 768 -11.89 0.69 -14.31
N SER A 769 -12.22 1.65 -15.19
CA SER A 769 -11.25 2.59 -15.77
C SER A 769 -10.71 3.64 -14.78
N GLN A 770 -11.32 3.75 -13.59
CA GLN A 770 -11.02 4.75 -12.58
C GLN A 770 -10.92 4.07 -11.22
N LEU A 771 -9.78 4.25 -10.55
CA LEU A 771 -9.48 3.68 -9.24
C LEU A 771 -9.09 4.81 -8.28
N ALA A 772 -9.70 4.83 -7.09
CA ALA A 772 -9.36 5.80 -6.05
C ALA A 772 -8.68 5.12 -4.87
N ILE A 773 -7.56 5.69 -4.41
CA ILE A 773 -6.79 5.19 -3.26
C ILE A 773 -6.71 6.27 -2.17
N GLY A 774 -6.73 5.85 -0.90
CA GLY A 774 -6.61 6.74 0.26
C GLY A 774 -7.90 7.46 0.68
N LEU A 775 -9.05 7.05 0.13
CA LEU A 775 -10.36 7.58 0.53
C LEU A 775 -10.83 6.91 1.83
N ALA A 776 -10.11 7.05 2.95
CA ALA A 776 -10.47 6.40 4.22
C ALA A 776 -10.21 7.31 5.43
N THR A 777 -10.76 6.93 6.59
CA THR A 777 -10.45 7.55 7.88
C THR A 777 -9.73 6.56 8.80
N THR A 778 -8.83 7.06 9.65
CA THR A 778 -8.09 6.23 10.62
C THR A 778 -8.88 5.93 11.89
N ARG A 779 -10.00 6.63 12.10
CA ARG A 779 -10.96 6.45 13.18
C ARG A 779 -12.40 6.36 12.64
N PRO A 780 -13.35 5.76 13.37
CA PRO A 780 -14.74 5.66 12.94
C PRO A 780 -15.39 7.03 12.72
N LEU A 781 -16.28 7.15 11.74
CA LEU A 781 -17.02 8.41 11.46
C LEU A 781 -17.91 8.88 12.63
N SER A 782 -18.21 8.01 13.60
CA SER A 782 -18.93 8.36 14.82
C SER A 782 -18.08 9.16 15.83
N ASP A 783 -16.75 9.17 15.68
CA ASP A 783 -15.86 9.95 16.53
C ASP A 783 -15.94 11.44 16.15
N PRO A 784 -16.27 12.35 17.09
CA PRO A 784 -16.43 13.78 16.82
C PRO A 784 -15.19 14.48 16.26
N GLY A 785 -14.00 13.89 16.45
CA GLY A 785 -12.74 14.41 15.91
C GLY A 785 -12.45 13.99 14.47
N VAL A 786 -13.36 13.26 13.82
CA VAL A 786 -13.19 12.77 12.44
C VAL A 786 -13.98 13.65 11.48
N ILE A 787 -13.28 14.29 10.55
CA ILE A 787 -13.90 15.12 9.51
C ILE A 787 -13.53 14.52 8.15
N PRO A 788 -14.40 13.71 7.53
CA PRO A 788 -14.09 13.08 6.25
C PRO A 788 -13.98 14.13 5.14
N VAL A 789 -13.04 13.95 4.23
CA VAL A 789 -12.83 14.89 3.10
C VAL A 789 -13.97 14.92 2.10
N TRP A 790 -14.83 13.90 2.10
CA TRP A 790 -15.95 13.74 1.17
C TRP A 790 -17.29 14.29 1.67
N ARG A 791 -17.34 14.92 2.87
CA ARG A 791 -18.56 15.43 3.53
C ARG A 791 -19.72 14.41 3.49
N ARG A 792 -20.94 14.90 3.72
CA ARG A 792 -22.16 14.10 3.76
C ARG A 792 -22.83 14.06 2.38
N GLU A 793 -22.37 13.18 1.49
CA GLU A 793 -22.99 12.97 0.16
C GLU A 793 -23.38 11.51 -0.09
N ALA A 794 -24.48 11.29 -0.83
CA ALA A 794 -24.99 9.95 -1.11
C ALA A 794 -24.03 9.06 -1.91
N ARG A 795 -23.10 9.68 -2.66
CA ARG A 795 -22.04 8.96 -3.42
C ARG A 795 -21.16 8.10 -2.51
N PHE A 796 -20.98 8.51 -1.26
CA PHE A 796 -20.14 7.86 -0.26
C PHE A 796 -20.94 7.13 0.83
N ALA A 797 -22.27 7.09 0.76
CA ALA A 797 -23.11 6.43 1.75
C ALA A 797 -22.73 4.95 2.04
N PRO A 798 -22.30 4.14 1.06
CA PRO A 798 -21.83 2.77 1.34
C PRO A 798 -20.64 2.69 2.32
N TRP A 799 -19.89 3.77 2.51
CA TRP A 799 -18.69 3.80 3.35
C TRP A 799 -18.98 3.64 4.85
N GLU A 800 -20.16 4.06 5.32
CA GLU A 800 -20.59 3.82 6.71
C GLU A 800 -20.73 2.31 7.00
N ASN A 801 -21.17 1.54 5.99
CA ASN A 801 -21.33 0.09 6.08
C ASN A 801 -19.99 -0.64 5.95
N VAL A 802 -19.02 -0.06 5.24
CA VAL A 802 -17.65 -0.61 5.13
C VAL A 802 -16.97 -0.60 6.48
N LEU A 803 -17.05 0.47 7.28
CA LEU A 803 -16.42 0.51 8.60
C LEU A 803 -17.06 -0.47 9.59
N THR A 804 -18.37 -0.68 9.51
CA THR A 804 -19.09 -1.69 10.30
C THR A 804 -18.82 -3.12 9.82
N ALA A 805 -18.58 -3.34 8.52
CA ALA A 805 -18.19 -4.64 7.95
C ALA A 805 -16.67 -4.93 8.03
N SER A 806 -15.83 -3.91 8.13
CA SER A 806 -14.39 -4.00 8.46
C SER A 806 -14.20 -4.45 9.91
N ASN A 807 -15.19 -4.14 10.76
CA ASN A 807 -15.43 -4.78 12.05
C ASN A 807 -16.15 -6.14 11.89
N GLY A 808 -16.02 -6.79 10.74
CA GLY A 808 -16.67 -8.06 10.43
C GLY A 808 -16.29 -9.18 11.40
N PRO A 809 -17.08 -10.26 11.46
CA PRO A 809 -17.15 -11.16 12.62
C PRO A 809 -15.91 -12.03 12.88
N ASN A 810 -14.79 -11.84 12.18
CA ASN A 810 -13.65 -12.76 12.19
C ASN A 810 -12.26 -12.11 12.22
N VAL A 811 -12.13 -10.78 12.36
CA VAL A 811 -10.83 -10.18 12.68
C VAL A 811 -10.65 -10.16 14.21
N ASN A 812 -10.15 -11.28 14.74
CA ASN A 812 -9.56 -11.41 16.08
C ASN A 812 -10.36 -10.83 17.26
N LEU A 813 -11.54 -11.42 17.53
CA LEU A 813 -12.16 -11.37 18.87
C LEU A 813 -11.22 -11.91 19.97
N LYS A 814 -10.22 -12.73 19.62
CA LYS A 814 -9.28 -13.34 20.58
C LYS A 814 -8.31 -12.33 21.25
N HIS A 815 -8.07 -11.14 20.69
CA HIS A 815 -7.09 -10.17 21.23
C HIS A 815 -7.65 -8.75 21.47
N GLN A 816 -8.96 -8.53 21.31
CA GLN A 816 -9.60 -7.24 21.56
C GLN A 816 -9.41 -6.79 23.03
N ALA A 817 -9.58 -7.72 23.96
CA ALA A 817 -9.38 -7.47 25.40
C ALA A 817 -7.94 -7.02 25.72
N PHE A 818 -6.93 -7.56 25.01
CA PHE A 818 -5.54 -7.16 25.21
C PHE A 818 -5.24 -5.76 24.66
N ARG A 819 -5.83 -5.40 23.51
CA ARG A 819 -5.72 -4.03 22.97
C ARG A 819 -6.41 -3.00 23.85
N GLU A 820 -7.61 -3.30 24.34
CA GLU A 820 -8.32 -2.46 25.31
C GLU A 820 -7.51 -2.30 26.59
N PHE A 821 -6.90 -3.39 27.09
CA PHE A 821 -5.98 -3.35 28.22
C PHE A 821 -4.77 -2.43 27.97
N LEU A 822 -4.14 -2.50 26.79
CA LEU A 822 -3.00 -1.64 26.46
C LEU A 822 -3.37 -0.16 26.36
N ILE A 823 -4.51 0.17 25.73
CA ILE A 823 -5.04 1.54 25.65
C ILE A 823 -5.36 2.08 27.06
N THR A 824 -5.93 1.23 27.92
CA THR A 824 -6.24 1.63 29.31
C THR A 824 -4.96 1.85 30.12
N THR A 825 -3.94 1.02 29.88
CA THR A 825 -2.63 1.09 30.55
C THR A 825 -1.82 2.29 30.09
N GLU A 826 -1.90 2.67 28.82
CA GLU A 826 -1.29 3.90 28.27
C GLU A 826 -1.86 5.15 28.96
N ASN A 827 -3.16 5.17 29.25
CA ASN A 827 -3.81 6.27 29.98
C ASN A 827 -3.63 6.19 31.51
N ASN A 828 -3.24 5.04 32.05
CA ASN A 828 -3.01 4.83 33.49
C ASN A 828 -1.90 3.78 33.74
N PRO A 829 -0.62 4.19 33.72
CA PRO A 829 0.52 3.27 33.86
C PRO A 829 0.54 2.47 35.19
N ALA A 830 -0.12 2.97 36.24
CA ALA A 830 -0.22 2.29 37.54
C ALA A 830 -0.96 0.94 37.48
N LEU A 831 -1.71 0.67 36.41
CA LEU A 831 -2.33 -0.63 36.16
C LEU A 831 -1.31 -1.76 35.95
N LEU A 832 -0.05 -1.43 35.60
CA LEU A 832 1.03 -2.41 35.50
C LEU A 832 1.52 -2.94 36.86
N ASP A 833 1.12 -2.31 37.96
CA ASP A 833 1.43 -2.75 39.34
C ASP A 833 0.34 -3.63 39.95
N ASP A 834 -0.81 -3.77 39.28
CA ASP A 834 -1.89 -4.65 39.72
C ASP A 834 -1.51 -6.13 39.49
N PRO A 835 -1.56 -6.99 40.53
CA PRO A 835 -1.39 -8.45 40.37
C PRO A 835 -2.28 -9.08 39.29
N SER A 836 -3.45 -8.49 38.99
CA SER A 836 -4.34 -8.95 37.92
C SER A 836 -3.73 -8.80 36.51
N THR A 837 -2.78 -7.88 36.34
CA THR A 837 -2.07 -7.63 35.08
C THR A 837 -1.11 -8.77 34.74
N GLU A 838 -0.42 -9.32 35.75
CA GLU A 838 0.43 -10.50 35.53
C GLU A 838 -0.36 -11.66 34.96
N VAL A 839 -1.57 -11.90 35.47
CA VAL A 839 -2.47 -12.97 35.01
C VAL A 839 -2.91 -12.72 33.57
N LYS A 840 -3.35 -11.50 33.24
CA LYS A 840 -3.80 -11.12 31.89
C LYS A 840 -2.69 -11.29 30.84
N VAL A 841 -1.48 -10.80 31.13
CA VAL A 841 -0.33 -10.93 30.22
C VAL A 841 0.09 -12.39 30.06
N THR A 842 0.03 -13.20 31.12
CA THR A 842 0.28 -14.65 31.05
C THR A 842 -0.71 -15.35 30.13
N ILE A 843 -2.00 -15.05 30.28
CA ILE A 843 -3.07 -15.66 29.48
C ILE A 843 -2.89 -15.33 28.00
N GLU A 844 -2.61 -14.07 27.66
CA GLU A 844 -2.48 -13.64 26.27
C GLU A 844 -1.24 -14.23 25.57
N ILE A 845 -0.08 -14.17 26.23
CA ILE A 845 1.16 -14.76 25.70
C ILE A 845 1.03 -16.29 25.65
N GLY A 846 0.48 -16.89 26.71
CA GLY A 846 0.27 -18.33 26.82
C GLY A 846 -0.70 -18.87 25.78
N ARG A 847 -1.85 -18.22 25.56
CA ARG A 847 -2.83 -18.60 24.53
C ARG A 847 -2.26 -18.45 23.13
N MET A 848 -1.48 -17.40 22.89
CA MET A 848 -0.78 -17.23 21.62
C MET A 848 0.13 -18.44 21.36
N ILE A 849 1.02 -18.78 22.29
CA ILE A 849 1.95 -19.92 22.13
C ILE A 849 1.18 -21.25 22.07
N ALA A 850 0.14 -21.42 22.89
CA ALA A 850 -0.71 -22.61 22.90
C ALA A 850 -1.39 -22.87 21.55
N SER A 851 -1.92 -21.81 20.93
CA SER A 851 -2.57 -21.85 19.62
C SER A 851 -1.62 -22.24 18.48
N HIS A 852 -0.30 -22.06 18.69
CA HIS A 852 0.73 -22.41 17.73
C HIS A 852 1.32 -23.81 17.94
N MET A 853 1.21 -24.40 19.14
CA MET A 853 1.88 -25.65 19.53
C MET A 853 0.95 -26.86 19.79
N SER A 854 -0.28 -26.85 19.28
CA SER A 854 -1.26 -27.95 19.43
C SER A 854 -1.59 -28.30 20.89
N TYR A 855 -1.51 -27.32 21.79
CA TYR A 855 -2.00 -27.49 23.15
C TYR A 855 -3.52 -27.34 23.23
N PRO A 856 -4.19 -27.89 24.26
CA PRO A 856 -5.62 -27.70 24.47
C PRO A 856 -6.01 -26.22 24.60
N GLU A 857 -7.12 -25.79 23.99
CA GLU A 857 -7.56 -24.37 24.03
C GLU A 857 -7.96 -23.90 25.45
N ASN A 858 -8.23 -24.83 26.38
CA ASN A 858 -8.74 -24.57 27.73
C ASN A 858 -7.71 -24.89 28.83
N MET A 859 -6.48 -24.38 28.72
CA MET A 859 -5.47 -24.51 29.78
C MET A 859 -5.65 -23.46 30.87
N GLU A 860 -5.42 -23.86 32.13
CA GLU A 860 -5.40 -22.96 33.29
C GLU A 860 -4.15 -22.06 33.28
N VAL A 861 -4.19 -20.95 34.01
CA VAL A 861 -3.11 -19.92 34.00
C VAL A 861 -1.76 -20.51 34.45
N GLU A 862 -1.77 -21.40 35.43
CA GLU A 862 -0.58 -22.08 35.95
C GLU A 862 0.03 -23.05 34.93
N GLU A 863 -0.78 -23.60 34.02
CA GLU A 863 -0.31 -24.45 32.93
C GLU A 863 0.25 -23.61 31.79
N LEU A 864 -0.43 -22.51 31.44
CA LEU A 864 0.04 -21.53 30.45
C LEU A 864 1.40 -20.95 30.83
N ALA A 865 1.62 -20.62 32.10
CA ALA A 865 2.88 -20.08 32.60
C ALA A 865 4.07 -21.05 32.44
N LYS A 866 3.82 -22.37 32.41
CA LYS A 866 4.84 -23.42 32.32
C LYS A 866 5.20 -23.82 30.89
N ILE A 867 4.50 -23.30 29.89
CA ILE A 867 4.81 -23.59 28.49
C ILE A 867 6.24 -23.14 28.19
N SER A 868 7.07 -24.09 27.73
CA SER A 868 8.46 -23.84 27.39
C SER A 868 8.58 -23.06 26.10
N ILE A 869 9.49 -22.08 26.07
CA ILE A 869 9.77 -21.28 24.87
C ILE A 869 10.94 -21.92 24.13
N ASP A 870 10.71 -22.34 22.88
CA ASP A 870 11.78 -22.83 22.01
C ASP A 870 12.40 -21.69 21.16
N SER A 871 13.55 -21.98 20.55
CA SER A 871 14.32 -20.98 19.77
C SER A 871 13.62 -20.57 18.47
N LEU A 872 12.65 -21.35 17.98
CA LEU A 872 11.85 -21.01 16.80
C LEU A 872 10.71 -20.05 17.16
N MET A 873 10.11 -20.21 18.35
CA MET A 873 9.04 -19.37 18.90
C MET A 873 9.51 -17.97 19.25
N ALA A 874 10.82 -17.76 19.47
CA ALA A 874 11.36 -16.45 19.81
C ALA A 874 11.01 -15.36 18.77
N ILE A 875 10.93 -15.72 17.48
CA ILE A 875 10.57 -14.79 16.41
C ILE A 875 9.06 -14.54 16.38
N GLU A 876 8.24 -15.58 16.58
CA GLU A 876 6.77 -15.44 16.66
C GLU A 876 6.38 -14.56 17.84
N ILE A 877 6.98 -14.80 19.01
CA ILE A 877 6.82 -14.00 20.23
C ILE A 877 7.24 -12.54 19.97
N ARG A 878 8.43 -12.30 19.40
CA ARG A 878 8.90 -10.94 19.07
C ARG A 878 7.96 -10.23 18.11
N SER A 879 7.54 -10.93 17.05
CA SER A 879 6.62 -10.41 16.03
C SER A 879 5.24 -10.11 16.60
N TRP A 880 4.75 -10.94 17.52
CA TRP A 880 3.48 -10.73 18.22
C TRP A 880 3.55 -9.53 19.16
N CYS A 881 4.60 -9.42 20.00
CA CYS A 881 4.82 -8.29 20.90
C CYS A 881 4.89 -6.96 20.13
N ARG A 882 5.56 -6.95 18.98
CA ARG A 882 5.63 -5.76 18.11
C ARG A 882 4.26 -5.39 17.53
N ARG A 883 3.48 -6.36 17.05
CA ARG A 883 2.19 -6.11 16.37
C ARG A 883 1.03 -5.80 17.32
N HIS A 884 0.99 -6.45 18.49
CA HIS A 884 -0.16 -6.36 19.39
C HIS A 884 0.11 -5.46 20.59
N ALA A 885 1.34 -5.46 21.12
CA ALA A 885 1.75 -4.62 22.25
C ALA A 885 2.54 -3.36 21.85
N GLY A 886 2.99 -3.27 20.59
CA GLY A 886 3.80 -2.15 20.12
C GLY A 886 5.11 -2.01 20.91
N ILE A 887 5.67 -3.12 21.39
CA ILE A 887 6.94 -3.18 22.11
C ILE A 887 7.95 -4.02 21.33
N GLU A 888 9.21 -3.65 21.44
CA GLU A 888 10.32 -4.43 20.90
C GLU A 888 10.99 -5.23 22.02
N VAL A 889 11.04 -6.55 21.85
CA VAL A 889 11.71 -7.47 22.80
C VAL A 889 12.91 -8.09 22.09
N LEU A 890 14.08 -8.08 22.73
CA LEU A 890 15.30 -8.65 22.16
C LEU A 890 15.18 -10.18 22.06
N LEU A 891 15.70 -10.76 20.98
CA LEU A 891 15.69 -12.22 20.78
C LEU A 891 16.47 -12.96 21.86
N THR A 892 17.52 -12.33 22.40
CA THR A 892 18.30 -12.85 23.54
C THR A 892 17.45 -12.95 24.80
N ASP A 893 16.59 -11.96 25.06
CA ASP A 893 15.74 -11.93 26.25
C ASP A 893 14.63 -12.98 26.15
N ILE A 894 14.06 -13.19 24.96
CA ILE A 894 13.07 -14.24 24.72
C ILE A 894 13.71 -15.62 24.82
N SER A 895 14.92 -15.80 24.28
CA SER A 895 15.63 -17.10 24.33
C SER A 895 16.08 -17.46 25.75
N ASN A 896 16.36 -16.46 26.58
CA ASN A 896 16.67 -16.64 28.00
C ASN A 896 15.40 -16.84 28.86
N ALA A 897 14.23 -16.47 28.35
CA ALA A 897 12.97 -16.76 28.99
C ALA A 897 12.62 -18.23 28.75
N GLU A 898 12.99 -19.11 29.69
CA GLU A 898 12.77 -20.56 29.58
C GLU A 898 11.29 -20.95 29.42
N ASN A 899 10.36 -20.10 29.90
CA ASN A 899 8.91 -20.32 29.83
C ASN A 899 8.12 -19.00 29.79
N VAL A 900 6.80 -19.11 29.53
CA VAL A 900 5.87 -17.98 29.45
C VAL A 900 5.84 -17.13 30.72
N GLY A 901 5.92 -17.74 31.91
CA GLY A 901 5.96 -17.02 33.18
C GLY A 901 7.16 -16.09 33.31
N CYS A 902 8.33 -16.51 32.82
CA CYS A 902 9.53 -15.68 32.75
C CYS A 902 9.39 -14.57 31.69
N LEU A 903 8.85 -14.90 30.51
CA LEU A 903 8.66 -13.95 29.41
C LEU A 903 7.68 -12.82 29.78
N ARG A 904 6.60 -13.14 30.51
CA ARG A 904 5.67 -12.17 31.08
C ARG A 904 6.38 -11.06 31.85
N LYS A 905 7.36 -11.42 32.69
CA LYS A 905 8.11 -10.43 33.50
C LYS A 905 8.88 -9.46 32.62
N ILE A 906 9.46 -9.95 31.52
CA ILE A 906 10.19 -9.14 30.54
C ILE A 906 9.21 -8.21 29.81
N VAL A 907 8.07 -8.71 29.36
CA VAL A 907 7.04 -7.91 28.67
C VAL A 907 6.48 -6.80 29.56
N ILE A 908 6.16 -7.10 30.83
CA ILE A 908 5.69 -6.08 31.79
C ILE A 908 6.76 -5.02 32.04
N LYS A 909 8.02 -5.43 32.19
CA LYS A 909 9.15 -4.50 32.36
C LYS A 909 9.26 -3.54 31.17
N ILE A 910 9.19 -4.04 29.93
CA ILE A 910 9.31 -3.21 28.72
C ILE A 910 8.08 -2.29 28.56
N LEU A 911 6.88 -2.78 28.87
CA LEU A 911 5.67 -1.95 28.89
C LEU A 911 5.79 -0.82 29.92
N ARG A 912 6.36 -1.11 31.09
CA ARG A 912 6.64 -0.10 32.12
C ARG A 912 7.63 0.95 31.62
N GLU A 913 8.75 0.54 31.06
CA GLU A 913 9.73 1.47 30.48
C GLU A 913 9.17 2.33 29.34
N LYS A 914 8.22 1.78 28.55
CA LYS A 914 7.53 2.49 27.48
C LYS A 914 6.59 3.57 28.01
N TYR A 915 5.85 3.29 29.08
CA TYR A 915 4.84 4.22 29.63
C TYR A 915 5.38 5.12 30.76
N ASP A 916 6.44 4.74 31.47
CA ASP A 916 7.12 5.59 32.49
C ASP A 916 7.88 6.77 31.86
N LYS A 917 8.40 6.61 30.63
CA LYS A 917 9.03 7.72 29.88
C LYS A 917 8.04 8.82 29.47
N ALA A 918 6.73 8.59 29.64
CA ALA A 918 5.68 9.55 29.36
C ALA A 918 5.18 10.32 30.61
N ALA A 919 5.74 10.06 31.80
CA ALA A 919 5.38 10.77 33.03
C ALA A 919 6.42 11.88 33.37
N PRO A 920 5.99 13.12 33.68
CA PRO A 920 6.90 14.22 33.99
C PRO A 920 7.42 14.11 35.43
N THR A 921 8.69 13.75 35.59
CA THR A 921 9.36 13.73 36.90
C THR A 921 9.85 15.13 37.30
N GLY A 922 9.38 15.62 38.45
CA GLY A 922 9.86 16.85 39.09
C GLY A 922 10.78 16.61 40.30
N SER A 923 11.55 17.68 40.61
CA SER A 923 12.48 17.93 41.74
C SER A 923 13.88 17.27 41.63
N GLN A 924 15.02 17.95 41.81
CA GLN A 924 15.35 19.27 42.36
C GLN A 924 16.76 19.67 41.88
N GLU A 925 16.98 20.92 41.45
CA GLU A 925 18.04 21.83 41.94
C GLU A 925 17.91 23.20 41.25
N ALA A 926 17.90 24.25 42.07
CA ALA A 926 17.67 25.62 41.65
C ALA A 926 18.89 26.18 40.90
N SER A 927 18.74 26.34 39.58
CA SER A 927 19.48 27.34 38.81
C SER A 927 18.48 28.18 38.02
N ILE A 928 18.60 29.49 38.13
CA ILE A 928 17.76 30.46 37.43
C ILE A 928 18.15 30.41 35.95
N ALA A 929 17.42 29.61 35.16
CA ALA A 929 17.50 29.58 33.70
C ALA A 929 16.08 29.70 33.13
N LEU A 930 15.93 30.58 32.13
CA LEU A 930 14.67 30.92 31.46
C LEU A 930 13.82 29.68 31.14
N ALA A 931 12.57 29.67 31.62
CA ALA A 931 11.62 28.59 31.36
C ALA A 931 11.44 28.34 29.85
N ALA A 932 11.56 27.09 29.44
CA ALA A 932 11.11 26.63 28.13
C ALA A 932 9.58 26.89 27.98
N PRO A 933 9.08 27.14 26.76
CA PRO A 933 7.66 27.36 26.55
C PRO A 933 6.86 26.11 26.97
N PRO A 934 5.60 26.27 27.45
CA PRO A 934 4.78 25.13 27.85
C PRO A 934 4.51 24.20 26.65
N ASP A 935 4.29 22.91 26.93
CA ASP A 935 3.84 21.93 25.95
C ASP A 935 2.56 22.42 25.26
N GLU A 936 2.65 22.61 23.95
CA GLU A 936 1.60 23.18 23.10
C GLU A 936 0.34 22.29 23.09
N PHE A 937 0.50 20.98 23.32
CA PHE A 937 -0.62 20.03 23.39
C PHE A 937 -1.48 20.18 24.66
N GLU A 938 -0.87 20.54 25.78
CA GLU A 938 -1.58 20.73 27.05
C GLU A 938 -2.37 22.05 27.03
N LEU A 939 -1.79 23.09 26.43
CA LEU A 939 -2.46 24.38 26.20
C LEU A 939 -3.69 24.22 25.28
N LEU A 940 -3.57 23.43 24.20
CA LEU A 940 -4.68 23.16 23.28
C LEU A 940 -5.84 22.38 23.92
N ARG A 941 -5.55 21.46 24.85
CA ARG A 941 -6.59 20.75 25.64
C ARG A 941 -7.30 21.68 26.61
N GLN A 942 -6.57 22.62 27.21
CA GLN A 942 -7.14 23.61 28.12
C GLN A 942 -8.04 24.61 27.36
N ASP A 943 -7.64 25.05 26.16
CA ASP A 943 -8.44 25.92 25.28
C ASP A 943 -9.77 25.26 24.87
N ALA A 944 -9.76 23.97 24.54
CA ALA A 944 -10.97 23.21 24.20
C ALA A 944 -11.96 23.08 25.38
N ASN A 945 -11.47 23.18 26.63
CA ASN A 945 -12.32 23.20 27.82
C ASN A 945 -12.82 24.61 28.16
N LEU A 946 -12.07 25.68 27.84
CA LEU A 946 -12.51 27.07 28.01
C LEU A 946 -13.80 27.37 27.21
N GLY A 947 -13.93 26.81 26.01
CA GLY A 947 -15.14 26.95 25.18
C GLY A 947 -16.43 26.43 25.81
N LYS A 948 -16.34 25.57 26.85
CA LYS A 948 -17.51 24.99 27.53
C LYS A 948 -18.09 25.89 28.63
N THR A 949 -17.31 26.84 29.16
CA THR A 949 -17.75 27.81 30.17
C THR A 949 -18.20 29.14 29.57
N ILE A 950 -17.91 29.38 28.28
CA ILE A 950 -18.38 30.56 27.53
C ILE A 950 -19.88 30.40 27.24
N LYS A 951 -20.71 31.15 27.97
CA LYS A 951 -22.14 31.29 27.67
C LYS A 951 -22.33 32.53 26.79
N PRO A 952 -23.01 32.42 25.63
CA PRO A 952 -23.36 33.61 24.86
C PRO A 952 -24.26 34.52 25.71
N VAL A 953 -23.94 35.81 25.76
CA VAL A 953 -24.76 36.81 26.45
C VAL A 953 -26.13 36.81 25.76
N SER A 954 -27.19 36.54 26.52
CA SER A 954 -28.55 36.57 26.02
C SER A 954 -29.00 38.02 25.82
N GLY A 955 -28.81 38.54 24.61
CA GLY A 955 -29.21 39.87 24.17
C GLY A 955 -28.86 40.11 22.69
N PRO A 956 -29.37 41.16 22.04
CA PRO A 956 -28.94 41.52 20.70
C PRO A 956 -27.43 41.84 20.69
N VAL A 957 -26.69 41.21 19.78
CA VAL A 957 -25.27 41.48 19.57
C VAL A 957 -25.13 42.93 19.08
N PRO A 958 -24.36 43.80 19.76
CA PRO A 958 -24.14 45.17 19.30
C PRO A 958 -23.49 45.17 17.91
N ASP A 959 -23.95 46.06 17.03
CA ASP A 959 -23.27 46.31 15.75
C ASP A 959 -22.00 47.13 16.04
N TRP A 960 -20.96 46.44 16.51
CA TRP A 960 -19.68 47.03 16.90
C TRP A 960 -18.91 47.65 15.72
N LEU A 961 -19.37 47.40 14.48
CA LEU A 961 -18.91 48.04 13.25
C LEU A 961 -19.64 49.36 12.95
N SER A 962 -20.62 49.75 13.77
CA SER A 962 -21.25 51.07 13.69
C SER A 962 -20.24 52.18 14.04
N GLU A 963 -20.44 53.38 13.47
CA GLU A 963 -19.50 54.51 13.63
C GLU A 963 -19.28 54.95 15.09
N ASN A 964 -20.15 54.55 16.02
CA ASN A 964 -20.19 55.02 17.41
C ASN A 964 -19.57 54.05 18.43
N GLU A 965 -19.21 52.81 18.07
CA GLU A 965 -18.86 51.78 19.05
C GLU A 965 -17.45 51.18 18.98
N GLY A 966 -16.67 51.35 17.90
CA GLY A 966 -15.44 50.60 17.58
C GLY A 966 -14.26 50.59 18.58
N ARG A 967 -14.49 50.10 19.80
CA ARG A 967 -13.56 49.86 20.91
C ARG A 967 -13.34 48.36 21.03
N VAL A 968 -12.16 47.93 20.58
CA VAL A 968 -11.80 46.52 20.48
C VAL A 968 -10.89 46.15 21.63
N PHE A 969 -11.19 45.05 22.33
CA PHE A 969 -10.24 44.41 23.22
C PHE A 969 -9.63 43.20 22.51
N LEU A 970 -8.30 43.17 22.39
CA LEU A 970 -7.57 42.13 21.66
C LEU A 970 -6.59 41.41 22.59
N THR A 971 -6.57 40.08 22.52
CA THR A 971 -5.52 39.29 23.14
C THR A 971 -4.67 38.58 22.10
N GLY A 972 -3.51 38.05 22.49
CA GLY A 972 -2.68 37.26 21.58
C GLY A 972 -2.00 38.02 20.43
N ALA A 973 -1.99 39.36 20.46
CA ALA A 973 -1.49 40.22 19.37
C ALA A 973 -0.01 40.03 18.97
N THR A 974 0.79 39.33 19.79
CA THR A 974 2.21 39.06 19.56
C THR A 974 2.48 37.68 18.92
N LYS A 975 1.45 36.93 18.53
CA LYS A 975 1.55 35.68 17.74
C LYS A 975 1.13 35.91 16.28
N PHE A 976 1.36 34.94 15.39
CA PHE A 976 1.12 35.10 13.93
C PHE A 976 -0.33 35.52 13.59
N LEU A 977 -1.32 34.80 14.12
CA LEU A 977 -2.74 35.11 13.87
C LEU A 977 -3.15 36.45 14.49
N GLY A 978 -2.77 36.68 15.76
CA GLY A 978 -3.12 37.91 16.48
C GLY A 978 -2.47 39.16 15.90
N SER A 979 -1.24 39.08 15.40
CA SER A 979 -0.57 40.21 14.72
C SER A 979 -1.19 40.51 13.35
N SER A 980 -1.62 39.47 12.61
CA SER A 980 -2.38 39.63 11.36
C SER A 980 -3.75 40.27 11.61
N LEU A 981 -4.45 39.82 12.65
CA LEU A 981 -5.74 40.37 13.07
C LEU A 981 -5.59 41.81 13.55
N LEU A 982 -4.56 42.12 14.35
CA LEU A 982 -4.25 43.49 14.77
C LEU A 982 -4.01 44.41 13.56
N SER A 983 -3.20 43.97 12.59
CA SER A 983 -2.95 44.74 11.36
C SER A 983 -4.23 44.99 10.57
N PHE A 984 -5.10 43.99 10.47
CA PHE A 984 -6.42 44.12 9.84
C PHE A 984 -7.33 45.11 10.59
N LEU A 985 -7.48 44.95 11.91
CA LEU A 985 -8.34 45.80 12.74
C LEU A 985 -7.89 47.26 12.72
N MET A 986 -6.58 47.54 12.71
CA MET A 986 -6.06 48.90 12.65
C MET A 986 -6.40 49.63 11.33
N ARG A 987 -6.56 48.89 10.22
CA ARG A 987 -6.94 49.42 8.90
C ARG A 987 -8.43 49.72 8.76
N LEU A 988 -9.27 49.17 9.64
CA LEU A 988 -10.71 49.43 9.59
C LEU A 988 -11.01 50.85 10.10
N PRO A 989 -11.68 51.70 9.30
CA PRO A 989 -12.04 53.06 9.72
C PRO A 989 -13.07 53.11 10.86
N GLN A 990 -13.84 52.02 11.01
CA GLN A 990 -14.83 51.82 12.08
C GLN A 990 -14.15 51.54 13.42
N VAL A 991 -12.95 50.93 13.42
CA VAL A 991 -12.17 50.67 14.63
C VAL A 991 -11.43 51.95 15.04
N LYS A 992 -11.84 52.51 16.18
CA LYS A 992 -11.27 53.75 16.74
C LYS A 992 -10.09 53.46 17.65
N THR A 993 -10.23 52.47 18.53
CA THR A 993 -9.21 52.14 19.55
C THR A 993 -9.18 50.64 19.82
N ILE A 994 -7.97 50.11 20.00
CA ILE A 994 -7.67 48.71 20.29
C ILE A 994 -6.90 48.65 21.60
N ALA A 995 -7.50 48.10 22.63
CA ALA A 995 -6.84 47.72 23.87
C ALA A 995 -6.26 46.31 23.69
N SER A 996 -4.94 46.17 23.61
CA SER A 996 -4.28 44.88 23.44
C SER A 996 -3.64 44.42 24.74
N LEU A 997 -4.13 43.31 25.31
CA LEU A 997 -3.53 42.67 26.48
C LEU A 997 -2.25 41.92 26.08
N ILE A 998 -1.12 42.25 26.70
CA ILE A 998 0.19 41.67 26.37
C ILE A 998 0.93 41.31 27.65
N ARG A 999 1.42 40.07 27.70
CA ARG A 999 2.27 39.59 28.81
C ARG A 999 3.65 40.24 28.75
N ALA A 1000 3.80 41.38 29.39
CA ALA A 1000 5.02 42.18 29.46
C ALA A 1000 5.14 42.86 30.83
N PRO A 1001 6.35 43.22 31.29
CA PRO A 1001 6.54 43.91 32.57
C PRO A 1001 5.94 45.32 32.58
N ASP A 1002 5.86 45.96 31.41
CA ASP A 1002 5.32 47.31 31.23
C ASP A 1002 4.81 47.50 29.77
N ALA A 1003 4.11 48.60 29.53
CA ALA A 1003 3.44 48.86 28.24
C ALA A 1003 4.43 49.17 27.12
N GLU A 1004 5.59 49.73 27.44
CA GLU A 1004 6.64 50.08 26.47
C GLU A 1004 7.29 48.80 25.91
N THR A 1005 7.64 47.87 26.80
CA THR A 1005 8.14 46.54 26.46
C THR A 1005 7.11 45.75 25.66
N GLY A 1006 5.83 45.84 26.02
CA GLY A 1006 4.74 45.20 25.28
C GLY A 1006 4.60 45.75 23.85
N LEU A 1007 4.64 47.08 23.69
CA LEU A 1007 4.58 47.74 22.39
C LEU A 1007 5.78 47.40 21.51
N ALA A 1008 6.99 47.37 22.07
CA ALA A 1008 8.19 46.95 21.35
C ALA A 1008 8.06 45.52 20.80
N ARG A 1009 7.47 44.60 21.58
CA ARG A 1009 7.22 43.21 21.15
C ARG A 1009 6.20 43.12 20.01
N VAL A 1010 5.16 43.95 20.03
CA VAL A 1010 4.20 44.05 18.91
C VAL A 1010 4.89 44.53 17.66
N LYS A 1011 5.68 45.61 17.75
CA LYS A 1011 6.42 46.17 16.59
C LYS A 1011 7.38 45.17 15.99
N GLN A 1012 8.14 44.46 16.83
CA GLN A 1012 9.04 43.39 16.38
C GLN A 1012 8.28 42.27 15.66
N THR A 1013 7.10 41.90 16.16
CA THR A 1013 6.27 40.84 15.57
C THR A 1013 5.67 41.28 14.23
N LEU A 1014 5.16 42.51 14.14
CA LEU A 1014 4.64 43.06 12.88
C LEU A 1014 5.75 43.16 11.82
N ALA A 1015 6.96 43.60 12.22
CA ALA A 1015 8.12 43.64 11.33
C ALA A 1015 8.56 42.23 10.87
N LYS A 1016 8.58 41.26 11.79
CA LYS A 1016 8.92 39.85 11.49
C LYS A 1016 8.01 39.24 10.42
N TYR A 1017 6.75 39.65 10.37
CA TYR A 1017 5.76 39.14 9.41
C TYR A 1017 5.46 40.12 8.26
N GLU A 1018 6.27 41.17 8.09
CA GLU A 1018 6.12 42.18 7.02
C GLU A 1018 4.72 42.83 6.99
N LEU A 1019 4.10 43.00 8.17
CA LEU A 1019 2.76 43.57 8.31
C LEU A 1019 2.83 45.09 8.53
N THR A 1020 2.13 45.86 7.69
CA THR A 1020 2.04 47.32 7.80
C THR A 1020 0.82 47.78 8.61
N VAL A 1021 1.00 48.87 9.35
CA VAL A 1021 -0.04 49.53 10.16
C VAL A 1021 -0.07 51.02 9.85
N ASP A 1022 -1.27 51.54 9.61
CA ASP A 1022 -1.46 52.91 9.07
C ASP A 1022 -1.50 53.99 10.17
N SER A 1023 -1.73 53.60 11.43
CA SER A 1023 -1.87 54.54 12.55
C SER A 1023 -1.65 53.86 13.91
N GLU A 1024 -0.45 54.01 14.49
CA GLU A 1024 -0.13 53.46 15.83
C GLU A 1024 -0.98 54.08 16.95
N SER A 1025 -1.57 55.27 16.73
CA SER A 1025 -2.41 55.95 17.72
C SER A 1025 -3.71 55.22 18.06
N LYS A 1026 -4.10 54.19 17.29
CA LYS A 1026 -5.25 53.35 17.61
C LYS A 1026 -4.94 52.25 18.63
N LEU A 1027 -3.66 51.94 18.88
CA LEU A 1027 -3.27 50.81 19.72
C LEU A 1027 -2.87 51.26 21.13
N HIS A 1028 -3.56 50.72 22.13
CA HIS A 1028 -3.22 50.86 23.54
C HIS A 1028 -2.78 49.50 24.09
N VAL A 1029 -1.50 49.38 24.46
CA VAL A 1029 -0.95 48.12 25.02
C VAL A 1029 -1.17 48.10 26.52
N ILE A 1030 -1.79 47.03 27.00
CA ILE A 1030 -2.09 46.79 28.40
C ILE A 1030 -1.23 45.63 28.89
N PRO A 1031 -0.29 45.86 29.83
CA PRO A 1031 0.46 44.79 30.47
C PRO A 1031 -0.47 43.95 31.33
N GLY A 1032 -0.55 42.65 31.08
CA GLY A 1032 -1.40 41.75 31.86
C GLY A 1032 -1.26 40.29 31.46
N ASP A 1033 -1.93 39.43 32.21
CA ASP A 1033 -1.83 37.97 32.09
C ASP A 1033 -3.22 37.35 32.14
N LEU A 1034 -3.64 36.70 31.04
CA LEU A 1034 -4.94 36.00 30.94
C LEU A 1034 -5.11 34.86 31.94
N THR A 1035 -4.03 34.39 32.56
CA THR A 1035 -4.11 33.35 33.59
C THR A 1035 -4.59 33.88 34.94
N ASP A 1036 -4.63 35.21 35.12
CA ASP A 1036 -5.22 35.87 36.29
C ASP A 1036 -6.72 36.21 36.03
N PRO A 1037 -7.64 35.97 36.98
CA PRO A 1037 -9.07 36.24 36.82
C PRO A 1037 -9.43 37.71 36.51
N THR A 1038 -8.54 38.65 36.83
CA THR A 1038 -8.67 40.09 36.55
C THR A 1038 -7.68 40.56 35.47
N PHE A 1039 -7.12 39.62 34.70
CA PHE A 1039 -6.08 39.82 33.70
C PHE A 1039 -4.78 40.45 34.25
N GLY A 1040 -4.57 40.40 35.56
CA GLY A 1040 -3.44 41.06 36.23
C GLY A 1040 -3.58 42.59 36.32
N LEU A 1041 -4.77 43.14 36.04
CA LEU A 1041 -5.05 44.57 36.03
C LEU A 1041 -5.59 45.07 37.39
N GLY A 1042 -6.04 44.16 38.25
CA GLY A 1042 -6.84 44.45 39.43
C GLY A 1042 -8.33 44.65 39.08
N GLN A 1043 -9.20 44.46 40.07
CA GLN A 1043 -10.66 44.42 39.87
C GLN A 1043 -11.21 45.71 39.24
N GLU A 1044 -10.75 46.88 39.69
CA GLU A 1044 -11.24 48.18 39.23
C GLU A 1044 -10.97 48.43 37.74
N LYS A 1045 -9.73 48.18 37.28
CA LYS A 1045 -9.37 48.32 35.86
C LYS A 1045 -9.97 47.23 34.99
N PHE A 1046 -10.14 46.03 35.54
CA PHE A 1046 -10.82 44.94 34.84
C PHE A 1046 -12.29 45.33 34.55
N ASP A 1047 -13.00 45.85 35.55
CA ASP A 1047 -14.39 46.30 35.40
C ASP A 1047 -14.50 47.49 34.44
N GLU A 1048 -13.52 48.41 34.46
CA GLU A 1048 -13.41 49.51 33.49
C GLU A 1048 -13.29 48.99 32.05
N PHE A 1049 -12.36 48.07 31.77
CA PHE A 1049 -12.18 47.52 30.42
C PHE A 1049 -13.33 46.61 29.98
N ALA A 1050 -13.95 45.89 30.92
CA ALA A 1050 -15.12 45.05 30.66
C ALA A 1050 -16.34 45.89 30.23
N GLN A 1051 -16.49 47.10 30.78
CA GLN A 1051 -17.54 48.04 30.36
C GLN A 1051 -17.15 48.84 29.10
N TRP A 1052 -15.85 49.06 28.88
CA TRP A 1052 -15.33 49.84 27.75
C TRP A 1052 -15.34 49.05 26.44
N ALA A 1053 -15.04 47.75 26.47
CA ALA A 1053 -14.90 46.92 25.27
C ALA A 1053 -16.26 46.64 24.61
N SER A 1054 -16.40 47.02 23.35
CA SER A 1054 -17.60 46.71 22.55
C SER A 1054 -17.51 45.33 21.88
N VAL A 1055 -16.28 44.85 21.65
CA VAL A 1055 -16.01 43.52 21.10
C VAL A 1055 -14.67 42.99 21.63
N VAL A 1056 -14.60 41.69 21.86
CA VAL A 1056 -13.39 41.00 22.31
C VAL A 1056 -12.93 40.01 21.24
N PHE A 1057 -11.67 40.11 20.84
CA PHE A 1057 -10.99 39.15 19.97
C PHE A 1057 -9.90 38.44 20.77
N GLN A 1058 -9.94 37.11 20.80
CA GLN A 1058 -8.98 36.28 21.53
C GLN A 1058 -7.93 35.66 20.60
#